data_AF-A0A2E0X2X5-F1
#
_entry.id   AF-A0A2E0X2X5-F1
#
_cell.length_a   1.000
_cell.length_b   1.000
_cell.length_c   1.000
_cell.angle_alpha   90.00
_cell.angle_beta   90.00
_cell.angle_gamma   90.00
#
_symmetry.space_group_name_H-M   'P 1'
#
loop_
_entity.id
_entity.type
_entity.pdbx_description
1 polymer ?
#
loop_
_entity_poly.entity_id
_entity_poly.type
_entity_poly.pdbx_seq_one_letter_code
_entity_poly.pdbx_strand_id
1 'polypeptide(L)'
;MNDNENTTMQHQQRLDFDAPAASVPERRLQPEPEHVATDTSLPPPLVRPDRQIVYPDATTHYDWPPATELHDRDTITVDRISEDIDGPAHRFVVKRGDTVEAYMGHNRFHTGQVIGISHARGEVRVAWDDTLARGGWFKVGAIYPAPEPEPTTASNGTPLAAIVEQLNAENAPPGGWSDRDRVPAPYEFAEFKELWTNGLRHKSYAEYRSQFERLSRSHDELVAELQSSYKAPKLKAIAANLGDWHARQNTKQQNAESIYRKMLASFLLDGVVSVAMGESYVEAVKTKVLAVTEDQWLAHYAELEAKQTERREAIENPRDLRDFRLFIEARGEAALTNEQMARWDSLHADLSRERRAENGASAVVTRFESEEARDVEFTIKQGFHDKRRCPLWIVQIGARVERETYRELLAKAKQLGGWYSSFKKADAGFQFLSEETAERFTGLLSNDADRSDVLAGRKERKEQTAAERLHELADQMLERADETIARSEASRQNTARRADIQAGVRGRAHAEAALARSLHSVATAISTGEATYLDGIRHRTHLEELDRVLMLARWGRLRAIRTATPESDYGYGLNPREEEKRPVSEDDIRYAAYPYPSFSARHLADLVRECRNKRGLKLLSARLTKRLPRSSEGNDFITVRHEHSIELVADFASRAKAAGVDCSRVIDQLAPYQRLQRACLGDIHELRAALREYLPHRAAVRGDDPVRIAERELIGKKLPGFFPTPPAVIEQMLELAAIEPGETVLEPSCGKGDIVLAVKQAHPQSPVTAIELNRTLADVLAAKDLAVEFADFLSHEGCYDRIVMNPPFENLADIDHVRHAYECLAAGGRLVSVMSESPFFRQDRKATDFQRWFASLDGHSIKLPEDAFKGADAFRQTGVRTRLVILLKDG
;
A
#
# COMPACT_ATOMS: atom_id res chain seq x y z
N MET A 1 -30.18 16.01 -3.63
CA MET A 1 -30.86 16.38 -4.90
C MET A 1 -30.75 15.19 -5.81
N ASN A 2 -31.88 14.74 -6.35
CA ASN A 2 -31.97 13.58 -7.22
C ASN A 2 -31.59 14.00 -8.64
N ASP A 3 -30.32 13.82 -9.00
CA ASP A 3 -29.91 13.86 -10.40
C ASP A 3 -29.86 12.42 -10.90
N ASN A 4 -31.03 11.99 -11.37
CA ASN A 4 -31.23 10.74 -12.08
C ASN A 4 -30.91 11.01 -13.56
N GLU A 5 -29.62 11.22 -13.86
CA GLU A 5 -29.16 11.24 -15.25
C GLU A 5 -28.99 9.80 -15.74
N ASN A 6 -29.81 9.47 -16.74
CA ASN A 6 -29.79 8.23 -17.52
C ASN A 6 -28.37 7.93 -18.02
N THR A 7 -27.62 7.17 -17.23
CA THR A 7 -26.34 6.57 -17.67
C THR A 7 -26.68 5.27 -18.40
N THR A 8 -27.10 5.39 -19.65
CA THR A 8 -27.18 4.27 -20.59
C THR A 8 -25.99 4.37 -21.53
N MET A 9 -24.82 3.92 -21.08
CA MET A 9 -23.73 3.61 -22.01
C MET A 9 -22.96 2.36 -21.58
N GLN A 10 -23.12 1.33 -22.41
CA GLN A 10 -22.07 0.45 -22.89
C GLN A 10 -21.32 -0.38 -21.83
N HIS A 11 -22.03 -1.32 -21.21
CA HIS A 11 -21.46 -2.66 -21.08
C HIS A 11 -21.47 -3.32 -22.47
N GLN A 12 -20.45 -3.05 -23.30
CA GLN A 12 -20.10 -3.99 -24.37
C GLN A 12 -19.44 -5.20 -23.71
N GLN A 13 -20.25 -6.07 -23.11
CA GLN A 13 -19.92 -7.49 -23.22
C GLN A 13 -19.88 -7.76 -24.73
N ARG A 14 -18.76 -8.26 -25.26
CA ARG A 14 -18.69 -8.71 -26.65
C ARG A 14 -19.86 -9.67 -26.85
N LEU A 15 -20.86 -9.18 -27.54
CA LEU A 15 -22.12 -9.88 -27.73
C LEU A 15 -21.82 -11.01 -28.71
N ASP A 16 -21.54 -12.20 -28.19
CA ASP A 16 -21.30 -13.36 -29.04
C ASP A 16 -22.65 -13.83 -29.58
N PHE A 17 -22.91 -13.49 -30.84
CA PHE A 17 -24.11 -13.89 -31.56
C PHE A 17 -24.25 -15.42 -31.66
N ASP A 18 -23.18 -16.18 -31.45
CA ASP A 18 -23.10 -17.63 -31.61
C ASP A 18 -23.11 -18.39 -30.25
N ALA A 19 -22.99 -17.71 -29.10
CA ALA A 19 -23.13 -18.29 -27.75
C ALA A 19 -24.53 -18.89 -27.41
N PRO A 20 -24.64 -20.14 -26.89
CA PRO A 20 -25.93 -20.79 -26.61
C PRO A 20 -26.77 -20.06 -25.54
N ALA A 21 -28.10 -20.16 -25.62
CA ALA A 21 -29.02 -19.42 -24.76
C ALA A 21 -28.92 -19.84 -23.27
N ALA A 22 -28.74 -18.88 -22.36
CA ALA A 22 -28.69 -19.11 -20.92
C ALA A 22 -30.04 -19.62 -20.37
N SER A 23 -30.01 -20.70 -19.58
CA SER A 23 -31.18 -21.29 -18.91
C SER A 23 -31.47 -20.64 -17.54
N VAL A 24 -32.76 -20.54 -17.20
CA VAL A 24 -33.29 -20.15 -15.87
C VAL A 24 -33.10 -21.35 -14.90
N PRO A 25 -32.80 -21.15 -13.60
CA PRO A 25 -32.33 -22.24 -12.76
C PRO A 25 -33.46 -23.18 -12.34
N GLU A 26 -33.47 -24.39 -12.89
CA GLU A 26 -34.18 -25.53 -12.30
C GLU A 26 -33.23 -26.42 -11.50
N ARG A 27 -33.78 -26.97 -10.42
CA ARG A 27 -33.08 -27.65 -9.34
C ARG A 27 -32.68 -29.07 -9.79
N ARG A 28 -31.37 -29.27 -9.99
CA ARG A 28 -30.56 -30.51 -10.08
C ARG A 28 -31.31 -31.84 -10.33
N LEU A 29 -30.98 -32.45 -11.46
CA LEU A 29 -30.52 -33.84 -11.56
C LEU A 29 -29.39 -33.88 -12.60
N GLN A 30 -28.25 -34.48 -12.27
CA GLN A 30 -27.12 -34.64 -13.18
C GLN A 30 -27.47 -35.64 -14.30
N PRO A 31 -27.09 -35.35 -15.55
CA PRO A 31 -26.43 -36.40 -16.34
C PRO A 31 -25.18 -35.91 -17.10
N GLU A 32 -24.36 -36.93 -17.36
CA GLU A 32 -23.12 -37.15 -18.13
C GLU A 32 -22.52 -36.04 -19.03
N PRO A 33 -21.18 -35.98 -19.12
CA PRO A 33 -20.49 -34.98 -19.93
C PRO A 33 -20.51 -35.34 -21.42
N GLU A 34 -21.22 -34.54 -22.22
CA GLU A 34 -21.01 -34.44 -23.66
C GLU A 34 -19.78 -33.55 -23.92
N HIS A 35 -18.62 -34.16 -24.15
CA HIS A 35 -17.44 -33.45 -24.64
C HIS A 35 -17.60 -33.17 -26.14
N VAL A 36 -17.82 -31.91 -26.50
CA VAL A 36 -17.66 -31.41 -27.87
C VAL A 36 -16.64 -30.28 -27.81
N ALA A 37 -15.48 -30.48 -28.43
CA ALA A 37 -14.42 -29.49 -28.55
C ALA A 37 -14.91 -28.30 -29.40
N THR A 38 -15.00 -27.12 -28.79
CA THR A 38 -15.29 -25.85 -29.48
C THR A 38 -14.01 -25.00 -29.56
N ASP A 39 -13.44 -24.99 -30.76
CA ASP A 39 -12.86 -23.86 -31.49
C ASP A 39 -12.21 -22.73 -30.68
N THR A 40 -10.87 -22.76 -30.57
CA THR A 40 -10.06 -21.59 -30.23
C THR A 40 -8.90 -21.49 -31.21
N SER A 41 -9.02 -20.63 -32.21
CA SER A 41 -7.93 -20.23 -33.10
C SER A 41 -6.93 -19.35 -32.34
N LEU A 42 -5.71 -19.84 -32.21
CA LEU A 42 -4.59 -19.14 -31.57
C LEU A 42 -3.91 -18.17 -32.55
N PRO A 43 -3.32 -17.05 -32.08
CA PRO A 43 -2.58 -16.11 -32.93
C PRO A 43 -1.26 -16.71 -33.46
N PRO A 44 -0.72 -16.25 -34.62
CA PRO A 44 0.47 -16.81 -35.24
C PRO A 44 1.72 -16.71 -34.33
N PRO A 45 2.67 -17.66 -34.41
CA PRO A 45 2.96 -18.50 -35.58
C PRO A 45 2.77 -20.01 -35.30
N LEU A 46 1.53 -20.46 -35.12
CA LEU A 46 1.24 -21.89 -35.01
C LEU A 46 0.83 -22.45 -36.37
N VAL A 47 1.50 -23.54 -36.79
CA VAL A 47 1.09 -24.30 -37.98
C VAL A 47 -0.15 -25.14 -37.60
N ARG A 48 -1.28 -24.92 -38.27
CA ARG A 48 -2.61 -25.53 -37.96
C ARG A 48 -3.16 -25.19 -36.56
N PRO A 49 -3.49 -23.93 -36.27
CA PRO A 49 -4.03 -23.53 -34.96
C PRO A 49 -5.39 -24.17 -34.65
N ASP A 50 -6.17 -24.56 -35.66
CA ASP A 50 -7.45 -25.28 -35.51
C ASP A 50 -7.30 -26.70 -34.91
N ARG A 51 -6.07 -27.22 -34.88
CA ARG A 51 -5.76 -28.56 -34.36
C ARG A 51 -4.93 -28.53 -33.07
N GLN A 52 -4.57 -27.35 -32.58
CA GLN A 52 -3.77 -27.20 -31.37
C GLN A 52 -4.63 -26.64 -30.24
N ILE A 53 -4.76 -27.41 -29.16
CA ILE A 53 -5.54 -27.05 -27.99
C ILE A 53 -4.58 -26.60 -26.89
N VAL A 54 -4.67 -25.35 -26.49
CA VAL A 54 -3.98 -24.81 -25.31
C VAL A 54 -4.98 -24.75 -24.15
N TYR A 55 -4.52 -25.08 -22.95
CA TYR A 55 -5.33 -25.00 -21.73
C TYR A 55 -4.85 -23.80 -20.88
N PRO A 56 -5.34 -22.57 -21.15
CA PRO A 56 -4.82 -21.36 -20.52
C PRO A 56 -5.05 -21.30 -19.00
N ASP A 57 -6.05 -22.03 -18.50
CA ASP A 57 -6.37 -22.13 -17.07
C ASP A 57 -5.63 -23.27 -16.34
N ALA A 58 -4.89 -24.11 -17.07
CA ALA A 58 -4.10 -25.21 -16.50
C ALA A 58 -2.75 -24.69 -15.99
N THR A 59 -2.39 -25.02 -14.74
CA THR A 59 -1.09 -24.60 -14.17
C THR A 59 0.03 -25.54 -14.60
N THR A 60 -0.29 -26.82 -14.87
CA THR A 60 0.63 -27.83 -15.41
C THR A 60 -0.08 -28.75 -16.41
N HIS A 61 0.67 -29.51 -17.22
CA HIS A 61 0.08 -30.49 -18.17
C HIS A 61 -0.72 -31.62 -17.50
N TYR A 62 -0.58 -31.82 -16.19
CA TYR A 62 -1.39 -32.77 -15.43
C TYR A 62 -2.82 -32.29 -15.20
N ASP A 63 -3.08 -30.99 -15.33
CA ASP A 63 -4.42 -30.41 -15.22
C ASP A 63 -5.19 -30.50 -16.55
N TRP A 64 -4.56 -31.00 -17.61
CA TRP A 64 -5.20 -31.17 -18.91
C TRP A 64 -6.20 -32.34 -18.85
N PRO A 65 -7.37 -32.23 -19.51
CA PRO A 65 -8.30 -33.35 -19.64
C PRO A 65 -7.62 -34.61 -20.20
N PRO A 66 -8.13 -35.82 -19.91
CA PRO A 66 -7.56 -37.05 -20.48
C PRO A 66 -7.54 -37.02 -22.02
N ALA A 67 -6.39 -37.35 -22.62
CA ALA A 67 -6.23 -37.38 -24.08
C ALA A 67 -7.23 -38.29 -24.80
N THR A 68 -7.66 -39.36 -24.13
CA THR A 68 -8.60 -40.37 -24.66
C THR A 68 -9.97 -39.79 -25.00
N GLU A 69 -10.37 -38.65 -24.41
CA GLU A 69 -11.65 -38.01 -24.69
C GLU A 69 -11.69 -37.34 -26.07
N LEU A 70 -10.53 -37.12 -26.69
CA LEU A 70 -10.39 -36.51 -28.02
C LEU A 70 -10.09 -37.54 -29.12
N HIS A 71 -9.99 -38.83 -28.76
CA HIS A 71 -9.69 -39.92 -29.68
C HIS A 71 -10.99 -40.52 -30.22
N ASP A 72 -11.18 -40.47 -31.54
CA ASP A 72 -12.19 -41.24 -32.26
C ASP A 72 -11.52 -42.22 -33.24
N ARG A 73 -12.27 -42.87 -34.13
CA ARG A 73 -11.69 -43.82 -35.10
C ARG A 73 -10.58 -43.21 -35.98
N ASP A 74 -10.65 -41.91 -36.25
CA ASP A 74 -9.87 -41.17 -37.21
C ASP A 74 -9.11 -39.98 -36.62
N THR A 75 -9.07 -39.83 -35.29
CA THR A 75 -8.24 -38.84 -34.58
C THR A 75 -7.35 -39.49 -33.54
N ILE A 76 -6.16 -38.94 -33.30
CA ILE A 76 -5.27 -39.27 -32.16
C ILE A 76 -4.52 -38.00 -31.74
N THR A 77 -4.13 -37.88 -30.47
CA THR A 77 -3.49 -36.65 -29.96
C THR A 77 -2.04 -36.87 -29.51
N VAL A 78 -1.27 -35.79 -29.49
CA VAL A 78 0.08 -35.72 -28.91
C VAL A 78 0.20 -34.48 -28.04
N ASP A 79 0.81 -34.64 -26.85
CA ASP A 79 0.98 -33.57 -25.88
C ASP A 79 2.38 -32.97 -26.00
N ARG A 80 2.44 -31.68 -26.32
CA ARG A 80 3.66 -30.88 -26.34
C ARG A 80 3.69 -30.07 -25.03
N ILE A 81 4.31 -30.63 -24.01
CA ILE A 81 4.24 -30.14 -22.62
C ILE A 81 5.25 -29.01 -22.30
N SER A 82 6.12 -28.66 -23.25
CA SER A 82 7.08 -27.56 -23.16
C SER A 82 6.84 -26.57 -24.28
N GLU A 83 7.19 -25.29 -24.06
CA GLU A 83 7.28 -24.32 -25.15
C GLU A 83 8.42 -24.73 -26.11
N ASP A 84 8.13 -24.80 -27.41
CA ASP A 84 9.10 -25.18 -28.44
C ASP A 84 8.86 -24.36 -29.72
N ILE A 85 9.53 -24.70 -30.83
CA ILE A 85 9.40 -24.05 -32.14
C ILE A 85 7.95 -24.01 -32.66
N ASP A 86 7.12 -24.95 -32.21
CA ASP A 86 5.68 -25.01 -32.49
C ASP A 86 4.83 -24.24 -31.46
N GLY A 87 5.41 -23.29 -30.73
CA GLY A 87 4.72 -22.38 -29.81
C GLY A 87 4.50 -22.91 -28.39
N PRO A 88 3.51 -22.34 -27.64
CA PRO A 88 3.31 -22.65 -26.22
C PRO A 88 2.86 -24.10 -26.00
N ALA A 89 2.97 -24.59 -24.77
CA ALA A 89 2.55 -25.95 -24.43
C ALA A 89 1.09 -26.21 -24.83
N HIS A 90 0.87 -27.20 -25.71
CA HIS A 90 -0.43 -27.50 -26.29
C HIS A 90 -0.62 -29.00 -26.55
N ARG A 91 -1.87 -29.42 -26.74
CA ARG A 91 -2.23 -30.75 -27.26
C ARG A 91 -2.57 -30.64 -28.74
N PHE A 92 -1.83 -31.33 -29.59
CA PHE A 92 -2.09 -31.37 -31.04
C PHE A 92 -2.96 -32.59 -31.40
N VAL A 93 -4.05 -32.34 -32.12
CA VAL A 93 -5.01 -33.36 -32.60
C VAL A 93 -4.69 -33.71 -34.04
N VAL A 94 -4.21 -34.93 -34.27
CA VAL A 94 -3.91 -35.49 -35.59
C VAL A 94 -5.14 -36.23 -36.11
N LYS A 95 -5.64 -35.85 -37.28
CA LYS A 95 -6.76 -36.52 -37.96
C LYS A 95 -6.30 -37.25 -39.22
N ARG A 96 -6.96 -38.36 -39.57
CA ARG A 96 -6.78 -39.02 -40.87
C ARG A 96 -7.13 -38.04 -42.00
N GLY A 97 -6.25 -37.92 -42.99
CA GLY A 97 -6.33 -36.95 -44.07
C GLY A 97 -5.46 -35.72 -43.84
N ASP A 98 -5.02 -35.45 -42.61
CA ASP A 98 -4.16 -34.30 -42.33
C ASP A 98 -2.79 -34.47 -42.97
N THR A 99 -2.28 -33.38 -43.55
CA THR A 99 -0.88 -33.28 -43.95
C THR A 99 -0.04 -33.01 -42.70
N VAL A 100 0.92 -33.88 -42.42
CA VAL A 100 1.80 -33.80 -41.25
C VAL A 100 3.26 -34.01 -41.64
N GLU A 101 4.18 -33.53 -40.81
CA GLU A 101 5.61 -33.79 -40.91
C GLU A 101 6.03 -34.91 -39.94
N ALA A 102 6.56 -36.01 -40.48
CA ALA A 102 7.06 -37.14 -39.71
C ALA A 102 8.59 -37.06 -39.57
N TYR A 103 9.08 -37.01 -38.34
CA TYR A 103 10.51 -37.02 -38.03
C TYR A 103 11.13 -38.40 -38.29
N MET A 104 12.17 -38.44 -39.14
CA MET A 104 12.90 -39.67 -39.49
C MET A 104 14.33 -39.73 -38.94
N GLY A 105 14.84 -38.62 -38.40
CA GLY A 105 16.21 -38.49 -37.89
C GLY A 105 16.69 -37.04 -37.92
N HIS A 106 17.91 -36.77 -37.43
CA HIS A 106 18.45 -35.42 -37.33
C HIS A 106 18.41 -34.70 -38.69
N ASN A 107 17.68 -33.59 -38.78
CA ASN A 107 17.43 -32.80 -39.99
C ASN A 107 16.75 -33.55 -41.17
N ARG A 108 15.99 -34.61 -40.88
CA ARG A 108 15.30 -35.39 -41.91
C ARG A 108 13.83 -35.60 -41.54
N PHE A 109 12.96 -34.87 -42.21
CA PHE A 109 11.50 -34.94 -42.06
C PHE A 109 10.84 -35.43 -43.36
N HIS A 110 9.67 -36.04 -43.24
CA HIS A 110 8.82 -36.41 -44.37
C HIS A 110 7.45 -35.79 -44.22
N THR A 111 7.03 -34.98 -45.18
CA THR A 111 5.69 -34.39 -45.22
C THR A 111 4.75 -35.29 -46.02
N GLY A 112 3.61 -35.66 -45.46
CA GLY A 112 2.61 -36.48 -46.17
C GLY A 112 1.28 -36.54 -45.45
N GLN A 113 0.26 -37.06 -46.12
CA GLN A 113 -1.08 -37.21 -45.52
C GLN A 113 -1.16 -38.42 -44.60
N VAL A 114 -1.88 -38.27 -43.48
CA VAL A 114 -2.18 -39.35 -42.55
C VAL A 114 -3.22 -40.29 -43.15
N ILE A 115 -2.81 -41.50 -43.51
CA ILE A 115 -3.68 -42.53 -44.11
C ILE A 115 -4.09 -43.62 -43.11
N GLY A 116 -3.51 -43.62 -41.90
CA GLY A 116 -3.70 -44.64 -40.87
C GLY A 116 -3.53 -44.12 -39.44
N ILE A 117 -4.32 -44.62 -38.48
CA ILE A 117 -4.16 -44.34 -37.05
C ILE A 117 -4.31 -45.66 -36.29
N SER A 118 -3.44 -45.90 -35.30
CA SER A 118 -3.45 -47.06 -34.42
C SER A 118 -3.40 -46.61 -32.95
N HIS A 119 -4.56 -46.60 -32.31
CA HIS A 119 -4.71 -46.26 -30.90
C HIS A 119 -3.96 -47.21 -29.97
N ALA A 120 -4.06 -48.52 -30.22
CA ALA A 120 -3.39 -49.54 -29.41
C ALA A 120 -1.85 -49.43 -29.43
N ARG A 121 -1.27 -48.83 -30.47
CA ARG A 121 0.20 -48.67 -30.61
C ARG A 121 0.67 -47.23 -30.42
N GLY A 122 -0.23 -46.25 -30.35
CA GLY A 122 0.11 -44.83 -30.34
C GLY A 122 0.87 -44.41 -31.59
N GLU A 123 0.42 -44.86 -32.77
CA GLU A 123 1.10 -44.64 -34.05
C GLU A 123 0.16 -44.09 -35.12
N VAL A 124 0.69 -43.27 -36.02
CA VAL A 124 0.03 -42.84 -37.25
C VAL A 124 0.78 -43.33 -38.48
N ARG A 125 0.06 -43.58 -39.57
CA ARG A 125 0.62 -43.99 -40.85
C ARG A 125 0.58 -42.81 -41.81
N VAL A 126 1.75 -42.36 -42.25
CA VAL A 126 1.89 -41.20 -43.15
C VAL A 126 2.25 -41.68 -44.56
N ALA A 127 1.53 -41.18 -45.57
CA ALA A 127 1.72 -41.56 -46.97
C ALA A 127 3.08 -41.09 -47.50
N TRP A 128 3.72 -41.91 -48.35
CA TRP A 128 4.99 -41.58 -48.99
C TRP A 128 4.83 -40.79 -50.29
N ASP A 129 3.66 -40.85 -50.90
CA ASP A 129 3.32 -40.24 -52.18
C ASP A 129 1.83 -39.87 -52.24
N ASP A 130 1.45 -39.09 -53.26
CA ASP A 130 0.10 -38.57 -53.45
C ASP A 130 -0.94 -39.64 -53.83
N THR A 131 -0.51 -40.89 -54.09
CA THR A 131 -1.45 -41.99 -54.38
C THR A 131 -2.15 -42.50 -53.12
N LEU A 132 -1.64 -42.12 -51.93
CA LEU A 132 -2.11 -42.54 -50.60
C LEU A 132 -2.11 -44.06 -50.36
N ALA A 133 -1.57 -44.85 -51.30
CA ALA A 133 -1.58 -46.30 -51.26
C ALA A 133 -0.45 -46.87 -50.37
N ARG A 134 0.66 -46.15 -50.24
CA ARG A 134 1.86 -46.55 -49.48
C ARG A 134 2.18 -45.51 -48.41
N GLY A 135 2.53 -45.98 -47.21
CA GLY A 135 2.91 -45.12 -46.10
C GLY A 135 3.57 -45.88 -44.94
N GLY A 136 4.41 -45.19 -44.18
CA GLY A 136 5.15 -45.71 -43.02
C GLY A 136 4.44 -45.42 -41.70
N TRP A 137 4.61 -46.27 -40.68
CA TRP A 137 4.07 -46.07 -39.34
C TRP A 137 5.08 -45.34 -38.45
N PHE A 138 4.61 -44.31 -37.75
CA PHE A 138 5.40 -43.44 -36.89
C PHE A 138 4.72 -43.29 -35.53
N LYS A 139 5.51 -43.21 -34.45
CA LYS A 139 4.99 -42.88 -33.12
C LYS A 139 4.46 -41.45 -33.11
N VAL A 140 3.35 -41.19 -32.42
CA VAL A 140 2.73 -39.85 -32.36
C VAL A 140 3.68 -38.74 -31.89
N GLY A 141 4.65 -39.04 -31.02
CA GLY A 141 5.66 -38.08 -30.58
C GLY A 141 6.60 -37.58 -31.69
N ALA A 142 6.71 -38.32 -32.80
CA ALA A 142 7.53 -37.99 -33.96
C ALA A 142 6.75 -37.23 -35.05
N ILE A 143 5.52 -36.82 -34.79
CA ILE A 143 4.64 -36.15 -35.75
C ILE A 143 4.45 -34.69 -35.39
N TYR A 144 4.61 -33.82 -36.39
CA TYR A 144 4.55 -32.37 -36.28
C TYR A 144 3.48 -31.82 -37.25
N PRO A 145 2.80 -30.72 -36.90
CA PRO A 145 1.83 -30.09 -37.78
C PRO A 145 2.49 -29.53 -39.05
N ALA A 146 1.85 -29.70 -40.21
CA ALA A 146 2.32 -29.15 -41.49
C ALA A 146 1.23 -28.34 -42.20
N PRO A 147 1.58 -27.29 -42.97
CA PRO A 147 0.59 -26.52 -43.73
C PRO A 147 -0.06 -27.38 -44.82
N GLU A 148 -1.33 -27.12 -45.14
CA GLU A 148 -1.99 -27.78 -46.27
C GLU A 148 -1.50 -27.22 -47.61
N PRO A 149 -1.27 -28.07 -48.62
CA PRO A 149 -1.00 -27.59 -49.97
C PRO A 149 -2.24 -26.89 -50.56
N GLU A 150 -2.04 -25.79 -51.30
CA GLU A 150 -3.14 -25.08 -51.96
C GLU A 150 -3.89 -26.01 -52.94
N PRO A 151 -5.24 -25.98 -52.97
CA PRO A 151 -6.02 -26.90 -53.80
C PRO A 151 -5.78 -26.64 -55.30
N THR A 152 -5.29 -27.64 -56.01
CA THR A 152 -5.20 -27.64 -57.47
C THR A 152 -6.60 -27.79 -58.08
N THR A 153 -7.05 -26.79 -58.82
CA THR A 153 -8.35 -26.78 -59.52
C THR A 153 -8.39 -27.88 -60.59
N ALA A 154 -9.32 -28.82 -60.46
CA ALA A 154 -9.50 -29.92 -61.43
C ALA A 154 -10.04 -29.41 -62.79
N SER A 155 -9.33 -29.76 -63.86
CA SER A 155 -9.67 -29.46 -65.25
C SER A 155 -10.76 -30.40 -65.78
N ASN A 156 -11.78 -29.83 -66.43
CA ASN A 156 -12.81 -30.45 -67.30
C ASN A 156 -14.24 -30.56 -66.75
N GLY A 157 -14.77 -29.43 -66.27
CA GLY A 157 -16.20 -29.13 -66.34
C GLY A 157 -16.38 -27.69 -66.80
N THR A 158 -17.33 -27.42 -67.71
CA THR A 158 -17.70 -26.03 -68.03
C THR A 158 -18.27 -25.39 -66.76
N PRO A 159 -17.69 -24.30 -66.24
CA PRO A 159 -18.19 -23.67 -65.03
C PRO A 159 -19.62 -23.19 -65.26
N LEU A 160 -20.47 -23.31 -64.23
CA LEU A 160 -21.81 -22.72 -64.25
C LEU A 160 -21.77 -21.23 -64.64
N ALA A 161 -20.69 -20.54 -64.27
CA ALA A 161 -20.39 -19.16 -64.67
C ALA A 161 -20.36 -18.94 -66.19
N ALA A 162 -19.80 -19.86 -66.97
CA ALA A 162 -19.75 -19.74 -68.43
C ALA A 162 -21.12 -19.95 -69.09
N ILE A 163 -21.99 -20.77 -68.47
CA ILE A 163 -23.39 -20.94 -68.90
C ILE A 163 -24.21 -19.68 -68.59
N VAL A 164 -23.97 -19.07 -67.43
CA VAL A 164 -24.63 -17.82 -67.01
C VAL A 164 -24.17 -16.62 -67.86
N GLU A 165 -22.89 -16.52 -68.20
CA GLU A 165 -22.38 -15.49 -69.12
C GLU A 165 -23.01 -15.59 -70.51
N GLN A 166 -23.17 -16.81 -71.04
CA GLN A 166 -23.83 -17.04 -72.32
C GLN A 166 -25.31 -16.59 -72.29
N LEU A 167 -26.06 -16.94 -71.23
CA LEU A 167 -27.45 -16.52 -71.06
C LEU A 167 -27.61 -15.01 -70.85
N ASN A 168 -26.67 -14.36 -70.16
CA ASN A 168 -26.67 -12.91 -69.98
C ASN A 168 -26.37 -12.17 -71.28
N ALA A 169 -25.51 -12.72 -72.15
CA ALA A 169 -25.24 -12.15 -73.47
C ALA A 169 -26.44 -12.26 -74.42
N GLU A 170 -27.18 -13.38 -74.38
CA GLU A 170 -28.37 -13.61 -75.21
C GLU A 170 -29.55 -12.71 -74.85
N ASN A 171 -29.62 -12.19 -73.61
CA ASN A 171 -30.75 -11.40 -73.10
C ASN A 171 -30.40 -9.93 -72.78
N ALA A 172 -29.28 -9.40 -73.28
CA ALA A 172 -28.87 -8.04 -72.98
C ALA A 172 -29.76 -6.97 -73.67
N PRO A 173 -30.21 -5.92 -72.96
CA PRO A 173 -30.91 -4.79 -73.57
C PRO A 173 -29.99 -3.95 -74.48
N PRO A 174 -30.53 -3.09 -75.37
CA PRO A 174 -29.72 -2.23 -76.24
C PRO A 174 -28.82 -1.30 -75.39
N GLY A 175 -27.51 -1.52 -75.44
CA GLY A 175 -26.51 -0.82 -74.61
C GLY A 175 -25.72 -1.71 -73.64
N GLY A 176 -26.09 -3.00 -73.53
CA GLY A 176 -25.45 -3.95 -72.62
C GLY A 176 -25.91 -3.77 -71.17
N TRP A 177 -25.49 -4.70 -70.31
CA TRP A 177 -25.71 -4.60 -68.87
C TRP A 177 -24.77 -3.55 -68.26
N SER A 178 -25.29 -2.66 -67.43
CA SER A 178 -24.52 -1.70 -66.65
C SER A 178 -24.38 -2.14 -65.19
N ASP A 179 -23.49 -1.51 -64.41
CA ASP A 179 -23.39 -1.74 -62.95
C ASP A 179 -24.71 -1.46 -62.20
N ARG A 180 -25.64 -0.70 -62.80
CA ARG A 180 -26.97 -0.45 -62.25
C ARG A 180 -27.94 -1.63 -62.44
N ASP A 181 -27.62 -2.56 -63.32
CA ASP A 181 -28.44 -3.73 -63.65
C ASP A 181 -27.97 -5.00 -62.94
N ARG A 182 -26.84 -4.92 -62.22
CA ARG A 182 -26.35 -5.99 -61.35
C ARG A 182 -27.29 -6.11 -60.15
N VAL A 183 -27.90 -7.28 -59.95
CA VAL A 183 -28.63 -7.58 -58.70
C VAL A 183 -27.60 -7.50 -57.56
N PRO A 184 -27.69 -6.52 -56.64
CA PRO A 184 -26.79 -6.46 -55.51
C PRO A 184 -27.00 -7.73 -54.69
N ALA A 185 -25.91 -8.38 -54.26
CA ALA A 185 -26.03 -9.48 -53.31
C ALA A 185 -26.83 -9.00 -52.09
N PRO A 186 -27.80 -9.80 -51.59
CA PRO A 186 -28.55 -9.43 -50.40
C PRO A 186 -27.59 -9.22 -49.23
N TYR A 187 -27.91 -8.27 -48.36
CA TYR A 187 -27.16 -8.07 -47.13
C TYR A 187 -27.34 -9.29 -46.23
N GLU A 188 -26.24 -9.89 -45.77
CA GLU A 188 -26.29 -11.10 -44.92
C GLU A 188 -26.13 -10.77 -43.44
N PHE A 189 -26.68 -11.60 -42.55
CA PHE A 189 -26.51 -11.40 -41.11
C PHE A 189 -25.04 -11.51 -40.67
N ALA A 190 -24.22 -12.29 -41.37
CA ALA A 190 -22.78 -12.38 -41.14
C ALA A 190 -22.06 -11.03 -41.29
N GLU A 191 -22.44 -10.23 -42.30
CA GLU A 191 -21.87 -8.90 -42.51
C GLU A 191 -22.20 -7.95 -41.35
N PHE A 192 -23.41 -8.06 -40.78
CA PHE A 192 -23.76 -7.32 -39.57
C PHE A 192 -22.95 -7.77 -38.36
N LYS A 193 -22.68 -9.07 -38.21
CA LYS A 193 -21.80 -9.58 -37.15
C LYS A 193 -20.39 -9.00 -37.27
N GLU A 194 -19.85 -8.92 -38.47
CA GLU A 194 -18.55 -8.29 -38.73
C GLU A 194 -18.58 -6.79 -38.39
N LEU A 195 -19.58 -6.06 -38.86
CA LEU A 195 -19.76 -4.64 -38.57
C LEU A 195 -19.90 -4.38 -37.06
N TRP A 196 -20.67 -5.21 -36.36
CA TRP A 196 -20.84 -5.14 -34.90
C TRP A 196 -19.52 -5.41 -34.16
N THR A 197 -18.73 -6.38 -34.63
CA THR A 197 -17.42 -6.71 -34.06
C THR A 197 -16.44 -5.55 -34.23
N ASN A 198 -16.56 -4.81 -35.34
CA ASN A 198 -15.79 -3.59 -35.62
C ASN A 198 -16.39 -2.33 -34.97
N GLY A 199 -17.27 -2.47 -33.97
CA GLY A 199 -17.83 -1.36 -33.21
C GLY A 199 -18.84 -0.51 -33.99
N LEU A 200 -19.53 -1.11 -34.97
CA LEU A 200 -20.49 -0.46 -35.88
C LEU A 200 -19.91 0.64 -36.76
N ARG A 201 -18.57 0.69 -36.89
CA ARG A 201 -17.88 1.71 -37.67
C ARG A 201 -17.64 1.26 -39.11
N HIS A 202 -18.06 2.09 -40.04
CA HIS A 202 -17.81 1.91 -41.48
C HIS A 202 -16.49 2.59 -41.87
N LYS A 203 -15.81 2.11 -42.92
CA LYS A 203 -14.51 2.67 -43.35
C LYS A 203 -14.67 4.03 -44.04
N SER A 204 -15.84 4.29 -44.63
CA SER A 204 -16.17 5.56 -45.29
C SER A 204 -17.67 5.85 -45.26
N TYR A 205 -18.03 7.11 -45.49
CA TYR A 205 -19.43 7.53 -45.64
C TYR A 205 -20.11 6.83 -46.83
N ALA A 206 -19.38 6.61 -47.94
CA ALA A 206 -19.88 5.87 -49.09
C ALA A 206 -20.23 4.41 -48.73
N GLU A 207 -19.39 3.75 -47.94
CA GLU A 207 -19.65 2.40 -47.43
C GLU A 207 -20.86 2.37 -46.49
N TYR A 208 -20.93 3.30 -45.53
CA TYR A 208 -22.09 3.47 -44.64
C TYR A 208 -23.41 3.59 -45.41
N ARG A 209 -23.43 4.43 -46.45
CA ARG A 209 -24.61 4.62 -47.32
C ARG A 209 -24.98 3.38 -48.10
N SER A 210 -24.01 2.80 -48.80
CA SER A 210 -24.24 1.62 -49.63
C SER A 210 -24.68 0.40 -48.83
N GLN A 211 -24.10 0.17 -47.65
CA GLN A 211 -24.51 -0.93 -46.76
C GLN A 211 -25.91 -0.71 -46.21
N PHE A 212 -26.27 0.51 -45.80
CA PHE A 212 -27.63 0.81 -45.33
C PHE A 212 -28.68 0.61 -46.41
N GLU A 213 -28.41 1.09 -47.64
CA GLU A 213 -29.31 0.93 -48.78
C GLU A 213 -29.47 -0.54 -49.18
N ARG A 214 -28.40 -1.34 -49.06
CA ARG A 214 -28.45 -2.79 -49.31
C ARG A 214 -29.25 -3.51 -48.23
N LEU A 215 -28.98 -3.26 -46.95
CA LEU A 215 -29.76 -3.78 -45.82
C LEU A 215 -31.25 -3.42 -45.92
N SER A 216 -31.55 -2.19 -46.34
CA SER A 216 -32.92 -1.70 -46.53
C SER A 216 -33.69 -2.45 -47.64
N ARG A 217 -32.98 -2.99 -48.64
CA ARG A 217 -33.56 -3.75 -49.76
C ARG A 217 -33.65 -5.25 -49.49
N SER A 218 -32.84 -5.78 -48.57
CA SER A 218 -32.75 -7.22 -48.27
C SER A 218 -33.66 -7.70 -47.12
N HIS A 219 -34.80 -7.05 -46.90
CA HIS A 219 -35.68 -7.38 -45.77
C HIS A 219 -36.14 -8.83 -45.80
N ASP A 220 -36.71 -9.28 -46.92
CA ASP A 220 -37.34 -10.60 -47.02
C ASP A 220 -36.28 -11.70 -47.01
N GLU A 221 -35.15 -11.49 -47.69
CA GLU A 221 -34.03 -12.42 -47.72
C GLU A 221 -33.40 -12.58 -46.33
N LEU A 222 -33.17 -11.48 -45.60
CA LEU A 222 -32.53 -11.52 -44.29
C LEU A 222 -33.45 -12.10 -43.22
N VAL A 223 -34.75 -11.80 -43.27
CA VAL A 223 -35.74 -12.42 -42.37
C VAL A 223 -35.85 -13.92 -42.64
N ALA A 224 -35.77 -14.35 -43.91
CA ALA A 224 -35.73 -15.76 -44.27
C ALA A 224 -34.42 -16.45 -43.81
N GLU A 225 -33.26 -15.79 -44.00
CA GLU A 225 -31.94 -16.25 -43.56
C GLU A 225 -31.91 -16.45 -42.04
N LEU A 226 -32.40 -15.49 -41.25
CA LEU A 226 -32.45 -15.60 -39.79
C LEU A 226 -33.35 -16.75 -39.34
N GLN A 227 -34.48 -16.95 -40.02
CA GLN A 227 -35.41 -18.02 -39.69
C GLN A 227 -34.89 -19.41 -40.08
N SER A 228 -34.15 -19.54 -41.18
CA SER A 228 -33.58 -20.83 -41.60
C SER A 228 -32.36 -21.19 -40.76
N SER A 229 -31.49 -20.22 -40.49
CA SER A 229 -30.20 -20.41 -39.82
C SER A 229 -30.32 -20.62 -38.31
N TYR A 230 -31.34 -20.05 -37.65
CA TYR A 230 -31.46 -20.09 -36.19
C TYR A 230 -32.79 -20.66 -35.68
N LYS A 231 -32.73 -21.41 -34.58
CA LYS A 231 -33.92 -21.88 -33.83
C LYS A 231 -34.53 -20.72 -33.02
N ALA A 232 -35.83 -20.82 -32.71
CA ALA A 232 -36.56 -19.77 -31.99
C ALA A 232 -35.93 -19.30 -30.66
N PRO A 233 -35.37 -20.19 -29.79
CA PRO A 233 -34.70 -19.74 -28.56
C PRO A 233 -33.47 -18.87 -28.82
N LYS A 234 -32.74 -19.16 -29.90
CA LYS A 234 -31.52 -18.45 -30.28
C LYS A 234 -31.84 -17.08 -30.87
N LEU A 235 -32.84 -16.97 -31.75
CA LEU A 235 -33.32 -15.67 -32.25
C LEU A 235 -33.85 -14.78 -31.11
N LYS A 236 -34.52 -15.38 -30.12
CA LYS A 236 -34.96 -14.66 -28.91
C LYS A 236 -33.79 -14.11 -28.09
N ALA A 237 -32.71 -14.89 -27.93
CA ALA A 237 -31.50 -14.43 -27.26
C ALA A 237 -30.83 -13.28 -28.05
N ILE A 238 -30.68 -13.44 -29.36
CA ILE A 238 -30.12 -12.40 -30.24
C ILE A 238 -30.94 -11.10 -30.18
N ALA A 239 -32.27 -11.19 -30.32
CA ALA A 239 -33.16 -10.02 -30.25
C ALA A 239 -33.08 -9.32 -28.88
N ALA A 240 -33.09 -10.10 -27.78
CA ALA A 240 -32.96 -9.54 -26.43
C ALA A 240 -31.62 -8.83 -26.23
N ASN A 241 -30.54 -9.43 -26.72
CA ASN A 241 -29.20 -8.89 -26.65
C ASN A 241 -29.02 -7.61 -27.49
N LEU A 242 -29.74 -7.49 -28.61
CA LEU A 242 -29.86 -6.24 -29.39
C LEU A 242 -30.84 -5.22 -28.75
N GLY A 243 -31.32 -5.48 -27.53
CA GLY A 243 -32.14 -4.56 -26.75
C GLY A 243 -33.63 -4.58 -27.10
N ASP A 244 -34.19 -5.71 -27.56
CA ASP A 244 -35.63 -5.91 -27.64
C ASP A 244 -36.20 -6.52 -26.35
N TRP A 245 -36.91 -5.69 -25.59
CA TRP A 245 -37.56 -6.06 -24.33
C TRP A 245 -38.73 -7.04 -24.50
N HIS A 246 -39.31 -7.13 -25.70
CA HIS A 246 -40.42 -8.04 -26.04
C HIS A 246 -39.94 -9.35 -26.64
N ALA A 247 -38.63 -9.54 -26.84
CA ALA A 247 -38.05 -10.74 -27.46
C ALA A 247 -38.53 -12.04 -26.80
N ARG A 248 -38.85 -11.99 -25.50
CA ARG A 248 -39.33 -13.16 -24.76
C ARG A 248 -40.74 -13.61 -25.13
N GLN A 249 -41.58 -12.69 -25.60
CA GLN A 249 -43.00 -12.91 -25.93
C GLN A 249 -43.23 -13.05 -27.43
N ASN A 250 -42.29 -12.58 -28.25
CA ASN A 250 -42.34 -12.63 -29.70
C ASN A 250 -42.24 -14.06 -30.25
N THR A 251 -42.96 -14.31 -31.35
CA THR A 251 -42.80 -15.52 -32.17
C THR A 251 -41.43 -15.56 -32.86
N LYS A 252 -41.09 -16.70 -33.47
CA LYS A 252 -39.83 -16.86 -34.23
C LYS A 252 -39.70 -15.81 -35.34
N GLN A 253 -40.78 -15.58 -36.09
CA GLN A 253 -40.84 -14.57 -37.15
C GLN A 253 -40.72 -13.15 -36.57
N GLN A 254 -41.49 -12.82 -35.52
CA GLN A 254 -41.44 -11.49 -34.90
C GLN A 254 -40.05 -11.16 -34.31
N ASN A 255 -39.32 -12.17 -33.81
CA ASN A 255 -37.93 -11.98 -33.38
C ASN A 255 -36.98 -11.74 -34.55
N ALA A 256 -37.15 -12.44 -35.69
CA ALA A 256 -36.37 -12.16 -36.90
C ALA A 256 -36.63 -10.72 -37.43
N GLU A 257 -37.90 -10.30 -37.47
CA GLU A 257 -38.28 -8.93 -37.85
C GLU A 257 -37.75 -7.88 -36.84
N SER A 258 -37.69 -8.23 -35.56
CA SER A 258 -37.12 -7.35 -34.54
C SER A 258 -35.61 -7.18 -34.70
N ILE A 259 -34.87 -8.26 -34.97
CA ILE A 259 -33.44 -8.23 -35.25
C ILE A 259 -33.17 -7.33 -36.47
N TYR A 260 -33.92 -7.50 -37.56
CA TYR A 260 -33.83 -6.62 -38.73
C TYR A 260 -34.03 -5.14 -38.37
N ARG A 261 -35.06 -4.81 -37.58
CA ARG A 261 -35.29 -3.43 -37.12
C ARG A 261 -34.13 -2.88 -36.29
N LYS A 262 -33.51 -3.71 -35.45
CA LYS A 262 -32.33 -3.34 -34.66
C LYS A 262 -31.08 -3.15 -35.52
N MET A 263 -30.91 -3.95 -36.57
CA MET A 263 -29.85 -3.78 -37.57
C MET A 263 -30.02 -2.46 -38.33
N LEU A 264 -31.24 -2.08 -38.72
CA LEU A 264 -31.47 -0.75 -39.31
C LEU A 264 -31.17 0.38 -38.32
N ALA A 265 -31.59 0.21 -37.06
CA ALA A 265 -31.39 1.21 -36.02
C ALA A 265 -29.90 1.44 -35.69
N SER A 266 -29.01 0.47 -35.92
CA SER A 266 -27.58 0.63 -35.67
C SER A 266 -26.90 1.65 -36.59
N PHE A 267 -27.55 2.05 -37.68
CA PHE A 267 -27.08 3.10 -38.58
C PHE A 267 -27.48 4.51 -38.12
N LEU A 268 -28.33 4.64 -37.10
CA LEU A 268 -28.65 5.95 -36.53
C LEU A 268 -27.46 6.48 -35.73
N LEU A 269 -26.84 7.57 -36.19
CA LEU A 269 -25.69 8.19 -35.50
C LEU A 269 -26.02 8.56 -34.04
N ASP A 270 -27.21 9.11 -33.78
CA ASP A 270 -27.65 9.48 -32.43
C ASP A 270 -28.47 8.38 -31.72
N GLY A 271 -28.65 7.22 -32.35
CA GLY A 271 -29.35 6.05 -31.79
C GLY A 271 -30.86 6.22 -31.57
N VAL A 272 -31.46 7.35 -31.96
CA VAL A 272 -32.87 7.67 -31.69
C VAL A 272 -33.59 8.02 -32.98
N VAL A 273 -34.87 7.67 -33.10
CA VAL A 273 -35.73 8.10 -34.21
C VAL A 273 -37.10 8.50 -33.68
N SER A 274 -37.66 9.58 -34.21
CA SER A 274 -39.05 9.99 -33.92
C SER A 274 -39.94 9.47 -35.03
N VAL A 275 -41.03 8.78 -34.67
CA VAL A 275 -41.98 8.21 -35.64
C VAL A 275 -43.26 9.04 -35.64
N ALA A 276 -43.67 9.56 -36.78
CA ALA A 276 -44.89 10.35 -36.91
C ALA A 276 -46.15 9.45 -36.81
N MET A 277 -47.29 10.05 -36.44
CA MET A 277 -48.56 9.31 -36.32
C MET A 277 -48.97 8.71 -37.68
N GLY A 278 -48.94 7.38 -37.79
CA GLY A 278 -49.27 6.64 -39.02
C GLY A 278 -48.06 6.23 -39.88
N GLU A 279 -46.84 6.61 -39.51
CA GLU A 279 -45.61 6.20 -40.20
C GLU A 279 -45.05 4.88 -39.61
N SER A 280 -44.45 4.04 -40.48
CA SER A 280 -43.73 2.85 -40.06
C SER A 280 -42.39 3.21 -39.42
N TYR A 281 -42.02 2.55 -38.31
CA TYR A 281 -40.69 2.72 -37.68
C TYR A 281 -39.54 2.54 -38.68
N VAL A 282 -39.65 1.56 -39.58
CA VAL A 282 -38.63 1.27 -40.60
C VAL A 282 -38.47 2.45 -41.57
N GLU A 283 -39.58 3.06 -41.98
CA GLU A 283 -39.54 4.22 -42.90
C GLU A 283 -39.01 5.48 -42.21
N ALA A 284 -39.31 5.67 -40.92
CA ALA A 284 -38.73 6.75 -40.14
C ALA A 284 -37.20 6.60 -40.00
N VAL A 285 -36.70 5.38 -39.74
CA VAL A 285 -35.25 5.10 -39.68
C VAL A 285 -34.60 5.33 -41.04
N LYS A 286 -35.21 4.83 -42.14
CA LYS A 286 -34.72 5.08 -43.50
C LYS A 286 -34.62 6.56 -43.80
N THR A 287 -35.68 7.32 -43.57
CA THR A 287 -35.68 8.77 -43.80
C THR A 287 -34.55 9.47 -43.05
N LYS A 288 -34.37 9.13 -41.76
CA LYS A 288 -33.36 9.76 -40.92
C LYS A 288 -31.93 9.39 -41.33
N VAL A 289 -31.65 8.11 -41.55
CA VAL A 289 -30.33 7.63 -42.00
C VAL A 289 -29.99 8.18 -43.38
N LEU A 290 -30.96 8.25 -44.29
CA LEU A 290 -30.75 8.77 -45.65
C LEU A 290 -30.58 10.29 -45.68
N ALA A 291 -30.97 11.01 -44.62
CA ALA A 291 -30.77 12.45 -44.48
C ALA A 291 -29.41 12.84 -43.88
N VAL A 292 -28.66 11.88 -43.32
CA VAL A 292 -27.31 12.12 -42.78
C VAL A 292 -26.39 12.59 -43.90
N THR A 293 -25.65 13.68 -43.68
CA THR A 293 -24.61 14.16 -44.61
C THR A 293 -23.24 13.60 -44.27
N GLU A 294 -22.29 13.68 -45.22
CA GLU A 294 -20.89 13.26 -44.99
C GLU A 294 -20.25 14.04 -43.83
N ASP A 295 -20.47 15.36 -43.76
CA ASP A 295 -19.98 16.21 -42.67
C ASP A 295 -20.54 15.78 -41.31
N GLN A 296 -21.84 15.45 -41.23
CA GLN A 296 -22.47 14.97 -40.00
C GLN A 296 -21.92 13.62 -39.55
N TRP A 297 -21.66 12.71 -40.51
CA TRP A 297 -21.05 11.42 -40.25
C TRP A 297 -19.61 11.57 -39.74
N LEU A 298 -18.80 12.40 -40.41
CA LEU A 298 -17.42 12.68 -40.00
C LEU A 298 -17.38 13.32 -38.60
N ALA A 299 -18.24 14.31 -38.35
CA ALA A 299 -18.32 14.97 -37.04
C ALA A 299 -18.69 13.98 -35.92
N HIS A 300 -19.65 13.09 -36.16
CA HIS A 300 -20.07 12.08 -35.18
C HIS A 300 -18.94 11.13 -34.79
N TYR A 301 -18.22 10.56 -35.77
CA TYR A 301 -17.12 9.64 -35.46
C TYR A 301 -15.88 10.35 -34.92
N ALA A 302 -15.62 11.61 -35.32
CA ALA A 302 -14.59 12.42 -34.70
C ALA A 302 -14.89 12.70 -33.21
N GLU A 303 -16.15 12.97 -32.86
CA GLU A 303 -16.58 13.14 -31.46
C GLU A 303 -16.42 11.83 -30.66
N LEU A 304 -16.78 10.68 -31.24
CA LEU A 304 -16.57 9.37 -30.61
C LEU A 304 -15.09 9.04 -30.40
N GLU A 305 -14.25 9.28 -31.41
CA GLU A 305 -12.80 9.11 -31.29
C GLU A 305 -12.24 10.03 -30.21
N ALA A 306 -12.63 11.31 -30.19
CA ALA A 306 -12.20 12.26 -29.17
C ALA A 306 -12.58 11.80 -27.76
N LYS A 307 -13.81 11.29 -27.56
CA LYS A 307 -14.26 10.71 -26.27
C LYS A 307 -13.47 9.45 -25.89
N GLN A 308 -13.17 8.58 -26.86
CA GLN A 308 -12.37 7.38 -26.62
C GLN A 308 -10.91 7.73 -26.27
N THR A 309 -10.31 8.70 -26.96
CA THR A 309 -8.96 9.18 -26.67
C THR A 309 -8.90 9.86 -25.31
N GLU A 310 -9.87 10.73 -24.98
CA GLU A 310 -9.98 11.37 -23.66
C GLU A 310 -10.10 10.30 -22.56
N ARG A 311 -10.95 9.29 -22.75
CA ARG A 311 -11.10 8.18 -21.80
C ARG A 311 -9.80 7.37 -21.66
N ARG A 312 -9.10 7.09 -22.76
CA ARG A 312 -7.82 6.37 -22.72
C ARG A 312 -6.75 7.18 -21.98
N GLU A 313 -6.64 8.47 -22.28
CA GLU A 313 -5.71 9.38 -21.60
C GLU A 313 -6.03 9.49 -20.10
N ALA A 314 -7.31 9.56 -19.72
CA ALA A 314 -7.74 9.57 -18.33
C ALA A 314 -7.36 8.28 -17.57
N ILE A 315 -7.40 7.12 -18.24
CA ILE A 315 -7.00 5.83 -17.67
C ILE A 315 -5.47 5.67 -17.65
N GLU A 316 -4.73 6.25 -18.59
CA GLU A 316 -3.27 6.17 -18.59
C GLU A 316 -2.64 7.14 -17.60
N ASN A 317 -3.14 8.38 -17.54
CA ASN A 317 -2.58 9.47 -16.76
C ASN A 317 -3.68 10.26 -16.03
N PRO A 318 -4.30 9.70 -14.98
CA PRO A 318 -5.40 10.37 -14.28
C PRO A 318 -4.95 11.66 -13.59
N ARG A 319 -5.71 12.76 -13.80
CA ARG A 319 -5.34 14.09 -13.29
C ARG A 319 -6.31 14.62 -12.24
N ASP A 320 -7.59 14.37 -12.42
CA ASP A 320 -8.65 14.85 -11.53
C ASP A 320 -9.53 13.71 -11.00
N LEU A 321 -10.51 14.04 -10.16
CA LEU A 321 -11.42 13.05 -9.56
C LEU A 321 -12.23 12.25 -10.58
N ARG A 322 -12.54 12.83 -11.75
CA ARG A 322 -13.25 12.14 -12.84
C ARG A 322 -12.32 11.11 -13.48
N ASP A 323 -11.09 11.50 -13.80
CA ASP A 323 -10.12 10.61 -14.41
C ASP A 323 -9.76 9.44 -13.48
N PHE A 324 -9.52 9.72 -12.20
CA PHE A 324 -9.26 8.67 -11.21
C PHE A 324 -10.42 7.69 -11.10
N ARG A 325 -11.68 8.17 -11.14
CA ARG A 325 -12.85 7.28 -11.16
C ARG A 325 -12.83 6.36 -12.39
N LEU A 326 -12.55 6.88 -13.57
CA LEU A 326 -12.42 6.09 -14.79
C LEU A 326 -11.27 5.07 -14.70
N PHE A 327 -10.13 5.46 -14.13
CA PHE A 327 -9.00 4.56 -13.88
C PHE A 327 -9.41 3.39 -12.97
N ILE A 328 -10.05 3.69 -11.83
CA ILE A 328 -10.44 2.69 -10.83
C ILE A 328 -11.50 1.74 -11.39
N GLU A 329 -12.47 2.25 -12.15
CA GLU A 329 -13.46 1.43 -12.84
C GLU A 329 -12.81 0.49 -13.87
N ALA A 330 -11.74 0.94 -14.53
CA ALA A 330 -11.05 0.16 -15.56
C ALA A 330 -10.01 -0.84 -15.02
N ARG A 331 -9.22 -0.46 -13.99
CA ARG A 331 -8.04 -1.22 -13.51
C ARG A 331 -8.10 -1.58 -12.02
N GLY A 332 -9.02 -0.99 -11.26
CA GLY A 332 -9.11 -1.12 -9.80
C GLY A 332 -8.14 -0.20 -9.04
N GLU A 333 -8.47 0.11 -7.78
CA GLU A 333 -7.65 0.96 -6.88
C GLU A 333 -6.26 0.36 -6.63
N ALA A 334 -6.16 -0.97 -6.56
CA ALA A 334 -4.88 -1.65 -6.28
C ALA A 334 -3.81 -1.41 -7.36
N ALA A 335 -4.22 -1.07 -8.59
CA ALA A 335 -3.35 -0.82 -9.73
C ALA A 335 -2.72 0.58 -9.75
N LEU A 336 -3.11 1.48 -8.85
CA LEU A 336 -2.52 2.81 -8.75
C LEU A 336 -1.09 2.75 -8.23
N THR A 337 -0.23 3.57 -8.84
CA THR A 337 1.10 3.83 -8.30
C THR A 337 1.00 4.62 -6.99
N ASN A 338 2.09 4.66 -6.20
CA ASN A 338 2.12 5.45 -4.97
C ASN A 338 1.87 6.94 -5.23
N GLU A 339 2.44 7.49 -6.31
CA GLU A 339 2.24 8.89 -6.71
C GLU A 339 0.79 9.17 -7.13
N GLN A 340 0.20 8.27 -7.92
CA GLN A 340 -1.21 8.36 -8.32
C GLN A 340 -2.13 8.28 -7.09
N MET A 341 -1.85 7.38 -6.15
CA MET A 341 -2.58 7.27 -4.89
C MET A 341 -2.44 8.53 -4.04
N ALA A 342 -1.23 9.12 -3.96
CA ALA A 342 -1.00 10.35 -3.23
C ALA A 342 -1.82 11.51 -3.80
N ARG A 343 -1.84 11.65 -5.13
CA ARG A 343 -2.66 12.66 -5.82
C ARG A 343 -4.15 12.43 -5.60
N TRP A 344 -4.61 11.19 -5.71
CA TRP A 344 -6.00 10.84 -5.45
C TRP A 344 -6.40 11.19 -4.01
N ASP A 345 -5.59 10.78 -3.01
CA ASP A 345 -5.84 11.09 -1.61
C ASP A 345 -5.92 12.61 -1.35
N SER A 346 -4.99 13.40 -1.91
CA SER A 346 -5.00 14.86 -1.78
C SER A 346 -6.27 15.48 -2.38
N LEU A 347 -6.67 15.09 -3.61
CA LEU A 347 -7.87 15.62 -4.25
C LEU A 347 -9.15 15.34 -3.45
N HIS A 348 -9.27 14.14 -2.84
CA HIS A 348 -10.41 13.83 -1.97
C HIS A 348 -10.34 14.55 -0.62
N ALA A 349 -9.15 14.68 -0.05
CA ALA A 349 -8.94 15.41 1.19
C ALA A 349 -9.29 16.89 1.03
N ASP A 350 -8.83 17.52 -0.04
CA ASP A 350 -9.13 18.91 -0.39
C ASP A 350 -10.64 19.11 -0.58
N LEU A 351 -11.30 18.26 -1.38
CA LEU A 351 -12.74 18.33 -1.58
C LEU A 351 -13.54 18.15 -0.27
N SER A 352 -13.10 17.25 0.61
CA SER A 352 -13.76 17.01 1.90
C SER A 352 -13.59 18.21 2.84
N ARG A 353 -12.43 18.86 2.81
CA ARG A 353 -12.15 20.09 3.56
C ARG A 353 -12.91 21.30 3.01
N GLU A 354 -12.99 21.44 1.69
CA GLU A 354 -13.81 22.45 1.01
C GLU A 354 -15.28 22.32 1.43
N ARG A 355 -15.85 21.12 1.35
CA ARG A 355 -17.24 20.86 1.81
C ARG A 355 -17.42 21.17 3.29
N ARG A 356 -16.43 20.89 4.15
CA ARG A 356 -16.50 21.26 5.58
C ARG A 356 -16.41 22.78 5.79
N ALA A 357 -15.66 23.48 4.95
CA ALA A 357 -15.58 24.95 4.98
C ALA A 357 -16.90 25.58 4.50
N GLU A 358 -17.48 25.07 3.43
CA GLU A 358 -18.78 25.50 2.87
C GLU A 358 -19.93 25.29 3.87
N ASN A 359 -19.99 24.12 4.51
CA ASN A 359 -20.96 23.81 5.57
C ASN A 359 -20.61 24.46 6.93
N GLY A 360 -19.50 25.18 6.99
CA GLY A 360 -18.98 25.82 8.19
C GLY A 360 -19.69 27.13 8.54
N ALA A 361 -19.02 27.96 9.34
CA ALA A 361 -19.55 29.27 9.69
C ALA A 361 -19.48 30.20 8.46
N SER A 362 -20.63 30.63 7.94
CA SER A 362 -20.72 31.53 6.77
C SER A 362 -19.81 32.75 6.90
N ALA A 363 -19.10 33.10 5.82
CA ALA A 363 -18.28 34.31 5.74
C ALA A 363 -19.14 35.59 5.75
N VAL A 364 -20.43 35.49 5.43
CA VAL A 364 -21.36 36.62 5.39
C VAL A 364 -22.21 36.65 6.66
N VAL A 365 -22.20 37.79 7.35
CA VAL A 365 -23.13 38.12 8.42
C VAL A 365 -24.29 38.92 7.81
N THR A 366 -25.47 38.32 7.77
CA THR A 366 -26.65 39.01 7.24
C THR A 366 -27.06 40.18 8.14
N ARG A 367 -27.63 41.22 7.53
CA ARG A 367 -28.26 42.36 8.21
C ARG A 367 -29.28 41.94 9.27
N PHE A 368 -29.66 42.87 10.14
CA PHE A 368 -30.69 42.60 11.14
C PHE A 368 -32.05 42.26 10.50
N GLU A 369 -32.74 41.28 11.04
CA GLU A 369 -34.02 40.73 10.58
C GLU A 369 -35.19 41.47 11.21
N SER A 370 -35.12 41.76 12.51
CA SER A 370 -36.18 42.48 13.22
C SER A 370 -36.23 43.96 12.84
N GLU A 371 -37.44 44.50 12.64
CA GLU A 371 -37.65 45.94 12.36
C GLU A 371 -37.13 46.80 13.51
N GLU A 372 -37.39 46.39 14.76
CA GLU A 372 -36.86 47.07 15.96
C GLU A 372 -35.32 47.11 15.97
N ALA A 373 -34.62 46.06 15.50
CA ALA A 373 -33.15 46.07 15.42
C ALA A 373 -32.60 47.03 14.35
N ARG A 374 -33.36 47.29 13.27
CA ARG A 374 -32.95 48.21 12.19
C ARG A 374 -33.15 49.68 12.56
N ASP A 375 -34.03 49.96 13.52
CA ASP A 375 -34.28 51.31 14.02
C ASP A 375 -33.44 51.65 15.27
N VAL A 376 -32.54 50.75 15.71
CA VAL A 376 -31.65 51.01 16.85
C VAL A 376 -30.60 52.05 16.48
N GLU A 377 -30.54 53.11 17.27
CA GLU A 377 -29.44 54.07 17.21
C GLU A 377 -28.21 53.53 17.95
N PHE A 378 -27.10 53.41 17.21
CA PHE A 378 -25.81 52.99 17.74
C PHE A 378 -24.86 54.17 17.94
N THR A 379 -24.11 54.15 19.04
CA THR A 379 -23.00 55.09 19.28
C THR A 379 -21.71 54.32 19.56
N ILE A 380 -20.67 54.54 18.76
CA ILE A 380 -19.35 53.95 18.97
C ILE A 380 -18.53 54.84 19.90
N LYS A 381 -18.00 54.25 20.96
CA LYS A 381 -17.13 54.91 21.94
C LYS A 381 -15.82 54.14 22.07
N GLN A 382 -14.69 54.84 22.02
CA GLN A 382 -13.39 54.26 22.33
C GLN A 382 -13.22 54.11 23.85
N GLY A 383 -12.80 52.91 24.27
CA GLY A 383 -12.42 52.54 25.62
C GLY A 383 -11.12 51.75 25.63
N PHE A 384 -10.81 51.08 26.74
CA PHE A 384 -9.58 50.31 26.90
C PHE A 384 -9.83 48.96 27.60
N HIS A 385 -9.23 47.88 27.09
CA HIS A 385 -9.37 46.55 27.66
C HIS A 385 -8.20 46.23 28.61
N ASP A 386 -8.38 46.46 29.91
CA ASP A 386 -7.32 46.35 30.93
C ASP A 386 -6.52 45.03 30.88
N LYS A 387 -7.19 43.88 30.75
CA LYS A 387 -6.55 42.55 30.71
C LYS A 387 -5.73 42.30 29.44
N ARG A 388 -6.20 42.77 28.28
CA ARG A 388 -5.51 42.58 26.98
C ARG A 388 -4.56 43.73 26.64
N ARG A 389 -4.63 44.83 27.40
CA ARG A 389 -3.84 46.05 27.24
C ARG A 389 -3.92 46.61 25.81
N CYS A 390 -5.12 46.66 25.25
CA CYS A 390 -5.38 47.15 23.90
C CYS A 390 -6.58 48.11 23.89
N PRO A 391 -6.71 48.97 22.86
CA PRO A 391 -7.93 49.73 22.62
C PRO A 391 -9.15 48.81 22.53
N LEU A 392 -10.30 49.36 22.92
CA LEU A 392 -11.59 48.66 22.91
C LEU A 392 -12.64 49.57 22.29
N TRP A 393 -13.48 49.03 21.42
CA TRP A 393 -14.53 49.81 20.74
C TRP A 393 -15.89 49.35 21.26
N ILE A 394 -16.64 50.26 21.86
CA ILE A 394 -17.87 49.99 22.58
C ILE A 394 -19.04 50.60 21.80
N VAL A 395 -19.91 49.75 21.26
CA VAL A 395 -21.15 50.12 20.59
C VAL A 395 -22.28 50.13 21.62
N GLN A 396 -22.77 51.31 21.95
CA GLN A 396 -23.89 51.53 22.86
C GLN A 396 -25.20 51.67 22.09
N ILE A 397 -26.30 51.25 22.70
CA ILE A 397 -27.66 51.39 22.14
C ILE A 397 -28.41 52.51 22.87
N GLY A 398 -29.09 53.38 22.11
CA GLY A 398 -29.78 54.56 22.66
C GLY A 398 -30.99 54.23 23.55
N ALA A 399 -31.67 53.12 23.31
CA ALA A 399 -32.85 52.68 24.06
C ALA A 399 -32.81 51.19 24.41
N ARG A 400 -33.64 50.78 25.38
CA ARG A 400 -33.85 49.36 25.67
C ARG A 400 -34.62 48.72 24.53
N VAL A 401 -34.17 47.55 24.11
CA VAL A 401 -34.79 46.72 23.07
C VAL A 401 -35.44 45.47 23.68
N GLU A 402 -36.35 44.86 22.93
CA GLU A 402 -36.94 43.58 23.32
C GLU A 402 -35.91 42.45 23.44
N ARG A 403 -36.29 41.40 24.18
CA ARG A 403 -35.38 40.27 24.48
C ARG A 403 -34.92 39.53 23.23
N GLU A 404 -35.78 39.42 22.22
CA GLU A 404 -35.47 38.72 20.97
C GLU A 404 -34.50 39.53 20.11
N THR A 405 -34.77 40.83 19.96
CA THR A 405 -33.90 41.83 19.33
C THR A 405 -32.51 41.84 19.98
N TYR A 406 -32.43 41.86 21.32
CA TYR A 406 -31.15 41.76 22.03
C TYR A 406 -30.37 40.46 21.73
N ARG A 407 -31.07 39.31 21.65
CA ARG A 407 -30.44 38.03 21.31
C ARG A 407 -29.89 38.04 19.90
N GLU A 408 -30.61 38.66 18.96
CA GLU A 408 -30.17 38.86 17.59
C GLU A 408 -28.90 39.72 17.54
N LEU A 409 -28.94 40.93 18.13
CA LEU A 409 -27.78 41.83 18.24
C LEU A 409 -26.56 41.12 18.83
N LEU A 410 -26.75 40.37 19.93
CA LEU A 410 -25.70 39.61 20.58
C LEU A 410 -25.16 38.49 19.69
N ALA A 411 -26.01 37.79 18.94
CA ALA A 411 -25.60 36.74 18.03
C ALA A 411 -24.74 37.31 16.88
N LYS A 412 -25.16 38.42 16.27
CA LYS A 412 -24.44 39.11 15.19
C LYS A 412 -23.13 39.72 15.69
N ALA A 413 -23.13 40.35 16.86
CA ALA A 413 -21.91 40.84 17.50
C ALA A 413 -20.90 39.71 17.73
N LYS A 414 -21.35 38.56 18.25
CA LYS A 414 -20.50 37.36 18.42
C LYS A 414 -19.99 36.81 17.10
N GLN A 415 -20.78 36.88 16.03
CA GLN A 415 -20.37 36.45 14.70
C GLN A 415 -19.21 37.29 14.15
N LEU A 416 -19.18 38.58 14.47
CA LEU A 416 -18.09 39.52 14.15
C LEU A 416 -16.96 39.54 15.20
N GLY A 417 -16.96 38.62 16.17
CA GLY A 417 -15.92 38.50 17.19
C GLY A 417 -16.08 39.41 18.41
N GLY A 418 -17.20 40.14 18.52
CA GLY A 418 -17.56 40.96 19.67
C GLY A 418 -18.30 40.21 20.77
N TRP A 419 -18.52 40.89 21.89
CA TRP A 419 -19.31 40.40 23.03
C TRP A 419 -20.08 41.54 23.68
N TYR A 420 -21.08 41.25 24.50
CA TYR A 420 -21.74 42.28 25.30
C TYR A 420 -21.14 42.31 26.72
N SER A 421 -20.89 43.50 27.25
CA SER A 421 -20.44 43.69 28.63
C SER A 421 -21.25 44.82 29.30
N SER A 422 -21.68 44.56 30.53
CA SER A 422 -22.36 45.54 31.40
C SER A 422 -21.59 45.83 32.69
N PHE A 423 -20.32 45.43 32.76
CA PHE A 423 -19.50 45.50 33.97
C PHE A 423 -19.33 46.94 34.49
N LYS A 424 -19.03 47.90 33.60
CA LYS A 424 -19.05 49.34 33.91
C LYS A 424 -20.32 49.93 33.31
N LYS A 425 -21.24 50.41 34.15
CA LYS A 425 -22.54 50.95 33.68
C LYS A 425 -22.40 52.07 32.65
N ALA A 426 -21.40 52.94 32.79
CA ALA A 426 -21.13 54.03 31.84
C ALA A 426 -20.62 53.55 30.47
N ASP A 427 -20.08 52.33 30.40
CA ASP A 427 -19.49 51.71 29.21
C ASP A 427 -20.21 50.40 28.85
N ALA A 428 -21.48 50.27 29.24
CA ALA A 428 -22.29 49.11 28.92
C ALA A 428 -22.63 49.11 27.43
N GLY A 429 -22.33 48.01 26.72
CA GLY A 429 -22.52 47.93 25.28
C GLY A 429 -21.90 46.67 24.65
N PHE A 430 -22.00 46.58 23.33
CA PHE A 430 -21.31 45.56 22.53
C PHE A 430 -19.86 46.00 22.29
N GLN A 431 -18.91 45.16 22.63
CA GLN A 431 -17.49 45.48 22.67
C GLN A 431 -16.72 44.68 21.61
N PHE A 432 -15.81 45.36 20.92
CA PHE A 432 -14.98 44.84 19.85
C PHE A 432 -13.52 45.28 20.03
N LEU A 433 -12.57 44.47 19.54
CA LEU A 433 -11.14 44.76 19.65
C LEU A 433 -10.60 45.59 18.48
N SER A 434 -11.37 45.75 17.40
CA SER A 434 -11.05 46.56 16.23
C SER A 434 -12.19 47.54 15.94
N GLU A 435 -11.85 48.76 15.55
CA GLU A 435 -12.79 49.81 15.15
C GLU A 435 -13.62 49.33 13.96
N GLU A 436 -12.93 48.79 12.96
CA GLU A 436 -13.52 48.26 11.74
C GLU A 436 -14.58 47.17 12.03
N THR A 437 -14.33 46.28 12.98
CA THR A 437 -15.34 45.26 13.36
C THR A 437 -16.56 45.85 14.08
N ALA A 438 -16.37 46.96 14.81
CA ALA A 438 -17.48 47.70 15.43
C ALA A 438 -18.30 48.44 14.37
N GLU A 439 -17.62 49.06 13.39
CA GLU A 439 -18.26 49.71 12.24
C GLU A 439 -19.04 48.71 11.37
N ARG A 440 -18.47 47.52 11.11
CA ARG A 440 -19.18 46.44 10.43
C ARG A 440 -20.43 46.00 11.19
N PHE A 441 -20.37 45.94 12.52
CA PHE A 441 -21.54 45.62 13.34
C PHE A 441 -22.64 46.69 13.26
N THR A 442 -22.28 47.98 13.29
CA THR A 442 -23.25 49.07 13.09
C THR A 442 -23.77 49.13 11.65
N GLY A 443 -22.93 48.75 10.68
CA GLY A 443 -23.30 48.67 9.25
C GLY A 443 -24.36 47.63 8.93
N LEU A 444 -24.58 46.64 9.81
CA LEU A 444 -25.64 45.63 9.70
C LEU A 444 -27.07 46.20 9.76
N LEU A 445 -27.24 47.49 10.07
CA LEU A 445 -28.50 48.21 9.91
C LEU A 445 -28.96 48.24 8.44
N SER A 446 -28.01 48.35 7.51
CA SER A 446 -28.30 48.61 6.09
C SER A 446 -27.86 47.46 5.18
N ASN A 447 -26.67 46.91 5.41
CA ASN A 447 -26.01 45.97 4.50
C ASN A 447 -25.51 44.71 5.25
N ASP A 448 -25.30 43.64 4.50
CA ASP A 448 -24.57 42.47 5.01
C ASP A 448 -23.07 42.78 5.17
N ALA A 449 -22.40 42.08 6.08
CA ALA A 449 -20.98 42.28 6.36
C ALA A 449 -20.16 41.01 6.07
N ASP A 450 -19.00 41.16 5.42
CA ASP A 450 -18.00 40.10 5.29
C ASP A 450 -17.16 40.00 6.58
N ARG A 451 -16.91 38.77 7.02
CA ARG A 451 -16.09 38.42 8.20
C ARG A 451 -15.05 37.36 7.90
N SER A 452 -14.68 37.18 6.63
CA SER A 452 -13.62 36.27 6.16
C SER A 452 -12.31 36.45 6.94
N ASP A 453 -11.87 37.69 7.13
CA ASP A 453 -10.73 38.12 7.95
C ASP A 453 -10.85 37.75 9.43
N VAL A 454 -12.03 37.90 10.03
CA VAL A 454 -12.30 37.53 11.44
C VAL A 454 -12.17 36.02 11.62
N LEU A 455 -12.67 35.24 10.65
CA LEU A 455 -12.54 33.78 10.64
C LEU A 455 -11.08 33.35 10.45
N ALA A 456 -10.37 33.96 9.51
CA ALA A 456 -8.95 33.72 9.26
C ALA A 456 -8.10 34.01 10.50
N GLY A 457 -8.23 35.20 11.09
CA GLY A 457 -7.49 35.56 12.32
C GLY A 457 -7.90 34.73 13.55
N ARG A 458 -9.11 34.16 13.57
CA ARG A 458 -9.49 33.16 14.60
C ARG A 458 -8.82 31.81 14.36
N LYS A 459 -8.67 31.39 13.10
CA LYS A 459 -7.96 30.15 12.73
C LYS A 459 -6.48 30.27 13.09
N GLU A 460 -5.81 31.32 12.62
CA GLU A 460 -4.40 31.62 12.90
C GLU A 460 -4.10 31.64 14.41
N ARG A 461 -4.88 32.39 15.20
CA ARG A 461 -4.69 32.40 16.67
C ARG A 461 -4.83 31.03 17.32
N LYS A 462 -5.74 30.18 16.81
CA LYS A 462 -5.91 28.82 17.33
C LYS A 462 -4.72 27.94 16.99
N GLU A 463 -4.16 28.08 15.78
CA GLU A 463 -2.98 27.36 15.32
C GLU A 463 -1.74 27.80 16.10
N GLN A 464 -1.53 29.11 16.26
CA GLN A 464 -0.43 29.64 17.06
C GLN A 464 -0.50 29.17 18.52
N THR A 465 -1.67 29.29 19.16
CA THR A 465 -1.88 28.80 20.54
C THR A 465 -1.68 27.28 20.62
N ALA A 466 -2.02 26.53 19.57
CA ALA A 466 -1.82 25.10 19.54
C ALA A 466 -0.34 24.74 19.42
N ALA A 467 0.38 25.37 18.48
CA ALA A 467 1.81 25.19 18.29
C ALA A 467 2.58 25.49 19.57
N GLU A 468 2.32 26.63 20.22
CA GLU A 468 2.95 27.00 21.50
C GLU A 468 2.77 25.92 22.58
N ARG A 469 1.53 25.41 22.75
CA ARG A 469 1.25 24.33 23.72
C ARG A 469 1.94 23.01 23.36
N LEU A 470 2.06 22.71 22.07
CA LEU A 470 2.75 21.50 21.61
C LEU A 470 4.27 21.61 21.80
N HIS A 471 4.86 22.78 21.57
CA HIS A 471 6.26 23.05 21.91
C HIS A 471 6.49 22.90 23.42
N GLU A 472 5.71 23.57 24.26
CA GLU A 472 5.84 23.48 25.72
C GLU A 472 5.70 22.03 26.22
N LEU A 473 4.75 21.27 25.67
CA LEU A 473 4.58 19.85 26.00
C LEU A 473 5.78 19.02 25.57
N ALA A 474 6.34 19.28 24.39
CA ALA A 474 7.51 18.58 23.88
C ALA A 474 8.75 18.87 24.73
N ASP A 475 8.98 20.11 25.16
CA ASP A 475 10.08 20.48 26.06
C ASP A 475 9.98 19.71 27.39
N GLN A 476 8.79 19.69 28.00
CA GLN A 476 8.54 18.92 29.24
C GLN A 476 8.74 17.41 29.06
N MET A 477 8.43 16.87 27.88
CA MET A 477 8.65 15.45 27.59
C MET A 477 10.12 15.12 27.40
N LEU A 478 10.90 15.99 26.76
CA LEU A 478 12.34 15.83 26.60
C LEU A 478 13.05 15.88 27.96
N GLU A 479 12.74 16.87 28.79
CA GLU A 479 13.32 16.99 30.13
C GLU A 479 13.05 15.73 30.98
N ARG A 480 11.80 15.24 31.01
CA ARG A 480 11.44 14.01 31.73
C ARG A 480 12.13 12.76 31.19
N ALA A 481 12.34 12.69 29.87
CA ALA A 481 13.03 11.58 29.24
C ALA A 481 14.51 11.59 29.65
N ASP A 482 15.17 12.74 29.60
CA ASP A 482 16.57 12.92 30.00
C ASP A 482 16.79 12.61 31.49
N GLU A 483 15.91 13.11 32.37
CA GLU A 483 15.92 12.76 33.80
C GLU A 483 15.76 11.24 34.03
N THR A 484 14.89 10.60 33.25
CA THR A 484 14.64 9.16 33.37
C THR A 484 15.83 8.34 32.88
N ILE A 485 16.50 8.78 31.81
CA ILE A 485 17.73 8.19 31.30
C ILE A 485 18.84 8.33 32.34
N ALA A 486 19.10 9.53 32.85
CA ALA A 486 20.12 9.79 33.86
C ALA A 486 19.90 8.97 35.15
N ARG A 487 18.65 8.90 35.64
CA ARG A 487 18.30 8.08 36.81
C ARG A 487 18.49 6.58 36.53
N SER A 488 18.18 6.13 35.32
CA SER A 488 18.38 4.73 34.93
C SER A 488 19.86 4.38 34.86
N GLU A 489 20.69 5.28 34.34
CA GLU A 489 22.15 5.12 34.27
C GLU A 489 22.78 5.05 35.67
N ALA A 490 22.33 5.90 36.60
CA ALA A 490 22.78 5.88 37.99
C ALA A 490 22.27 4.65 38.79
N SER A 491 21.34 3.86 38.24
CA SER A 491 20.77 2.71 38.94
C SER A 491 21.69 1.48 38.88
N ARG A 492 21.69 0.69 39.95
CA ARG A 492 22.50 -0.54 40.07
C ARG A 492 22.08 -1.62 39.04
N GLN A 493 22.98 -1.96 38.12
CA GLN A 493 22.73 -2.87 36.97
C GLN A 493 23.55 -4.18 37.01
N ASN A 494 24.03 -4.59 38.18
CA ASN A 494 24.98 -5.71 38.36
C ASN A 494 24.48 -7.14 38.01
N THR A 495 23.23 -7.31 37.57
CA THR A 495 22.66 -8.62 37.20
C THR A 495 21.89 -8.47 35.89
N ALA A 496 21.88 -9.49 35.04
CA ALA A 496 21.19 -9.46 33.74
C ALA A 496 19.75 -8.91 33.86
N ARG A 497 18.94 -9.49 34.75
CA ARG A 497 17.57 -9.04 35.01
C ARG A 497 17.46 -7.55 35.35
N ARG A 498 18.35 -7.00 36.20
CA ARG A 498 18.33 -5.58 36.57
C ARG A 498 18.74 -4.69 35.38
N ALA A 499 19.75 -5.11 34.64
CA ALA A 499 20.21 -4.40 33.46
C ALA A 499 19.14 -4.37 32.36
N ASP A 500 18.42 -5.49 32.15
CA ASP A 500 17.31 -5.57 31.20
C ASP A 500 16.14 -4.66 31.61
N ILE A 501 15.79 -4.62 32.90
CA ILE A 501 14.76 -3.71 33.43
C ILE A 501 15.15 -2.26 33.14
N GLN A 502 16.40 -1.87 33.41
CA GLN A 502 16.88 -0.50 33.18
C GLN A 502 16.95 -0.17 31.68
N ALA A 503 17.37 -1.11 30.83
CA ALA A 503 17.30 -0.95 29.38
C ALA A 503 15.87 -0.74 28.89
N GLY A 504 14.87 -1.45 29.45
CA GLY A 504 13.46 -1.21 29.16
C GLY A 504 12.93 0.14 29.66
N VAL A 505 13.48 0.68 30.76
CA VAL A 505 13.19 2.04 31.22
C VAL A 505 13.75 3.07 30.23
N ARG A 506 15.02 2.96 29.84
CA ARG A 506 15.65 3.86 28.86
C ARG A 506 15.01 3.75 27.49
N GLY A 507 14.71 2.55 27.00
CA GLY A 507 14.03 2.36 25.72
C GLY A 507 12.68 3.10 25.64
N ARG A 508 11.92 3.12 26.75
CA ARG A 508 10.68 3.93 26.83
C ARG A 508 10.95 5.43 26.85
N ALA A 509 11.98 5.88 27.57
CA ALA A 509 12.37 7.29 27.59
C ALA A 509 12.86 7.76 26.21
N HIS A 510 13.65 6.95 25.50
CA HIS A 510 14.09 7.23 24.13
C HIS A 510 12.92 7.33 23.14
N ALA A 511 11.91 6.45 23.28
CA ALA A 511 10.69 6.52 22.49
C ALA A 511 9.86 7.78 22.81
N GLU A 512 9.79 8.16 24.09
CA GLU A 512 9.14 9.41 24.52
C GLU A 512 9.86 10.66 23.97
N ALA A 513 11.19 10.67 24.02
CA ALA A 513 12.00 11.75 23.44
C ALA A 513 11.84 11.83 21.91
N ALA A 514 11.69 10.70 21.21
CA ALA A 514 11.40 10.70 19.78
C ALA A 514 10.03 11.32 19.48
N LEU A 515 8.99 10.93 20.21
CA LEU A 515 7.66 11.52 20.07
C LEU A 515 7.67 13.03 20.36
N ALA A 516 8.44 13.47 21.37
CA ALA A 516 8.61 14.88 21.69
C ALA A 516 9.24 15.68 20.54
N ARG A 517 10.30 15.15 19.92
CA ARG A 517 10.91 15.77 18.73
C ARG A 517 9.94 15.87 17.56
N SER A 518 9.11 14.86 17.35
CA SER A 518 8.04 14.92 16.34
C SER A 518 6.97 15.96 16.68
N LEU A 519 6.59 16.09 17.95
CA LEU A 519 5.67 17.16 18.39
C LEU A 519 6.24 18.54 18.11
N HIS A 520 7.52 18.78 18.39
CA HIS A 520 8.19 20.04 18.02
C HIS A 520 8.16 20.29 16.52
N SER A 521 8.52 19.30 15.71
CA SER A 521 8.57 19.47 14.25
C SER A 521 7.20 19.77 13.66
N VAL A 522 6.15 19.07 14.12
CA VAL A 522 4.76 19.35 13.71
C VAL A 522 4.28 20.70 14.24
N ALA A 523 4.63 21.07 15.47
CA ALA A 523 4.28 22.38 16.03
C ALA A 523 4.90 23.53 15.24
N THR A 524 6.16 23.38 14.79
CA THR A 524 6.80 24.34 13.89
C THR A 524 6.00 24.47 12.60
N ALA A 525 5.67 23.37 11.92
CA ALA A 525 4.90 23.38 10.68
C ALA A 525 3.51 24.03 10.85
N ILE A 526 2.86 23.85 12.02
CA ILE A 526 1.60 24.53 12.34
C ILE A 526 1.80 26.03 12.53
N SER A 527 2.86 26.46 13.21
CA SER A 527 3.12 27.89 13.44
C SER A 527 3.56 28.65 12.19
N THR A 528 4.24 27.98 11.24
CA THR A 528 4.68 28.56 9.97
C THR A 528 3.59 28.55 8.90
N GLY A 529 2.48 27.85 9.14
CA GLY A 529 1.41 27.66 8.15
C GLY A 529 1.76 26.65 7.04
N GLU A 530 2.84 25.88 7.20
CA GLU A 530 3.24 24.81 6.27
C GLU A 530 2.39 23.54 6.46
N ALA A 531 1.82 23.35 7.66
CA ALA A 531 0.95 22.22 7.95
C ALA A 531 -0.40 22.34 7.21
N THR A 532 -0.63 21.48 6.22
CA THR A 532 -1.86 21.50 5.41
C THR A 532 -2.91 20.57 5.99
N TYR A 533 -2.55 19.31 6.21
CA TYR A 533 -3.41 18.25 6.76
C TYR A 533 -3.10 17.96 8.24
N LEU A 534 -1.99 18.49 8.78
CA LEU A 534 -1.66 18.40 10.21
C LEU A 534 -2.13 19.61 11.03
N ASP A 535 -2.77 20.60 10.39
CA ASP A 535 -3.29 21.82 11.02
C ASP A 535 -4.34 21.57 12.11
N GLY A 536 -4.90 20.35 12.23
CA GLY A 536 -5.82 19.92 13.28
C GLY A 536 -5.16 19.24 14.49
N ILE A 537 -3.84 19.02 14.48
CA ILE A 537 -3.13 18.38 15.59
C ILE A 537 -3.05 19.34 16.79
N ARG A 538 -3.56 18.91 17.95
CA ARG A 538 -3.65 19.73 19.17
C ARG A 538 -3.10 19.05 20.42
N HIS A 539 -2.94 17.73 20.39
CA HIS A 539 -2.58 16.93 21.54
C HIS A 539 -1.60 15.82 21.14
N ARG A 540 -0.71 15.44 22.06
CA ARG A 540 0.18 14.27 21.94
C ARG A 540 -0.55 13.03 21.42
N THR A 541 -1.75 12.81 21.92
CA THR A 541 -2.59 11.65 21.58
C THR A 541 -2.98 11.58 20.11
N HIS A 542 -3.01 12.70 19.38
CA HIS A 542 -3.28 12.69 17.95
C HIS A 542 -2.07 12.14 17.18
N LEU A 543 -0.86 12.57 17.57
CA LEU A 543 0.38 12.12 16.96
C LEU A 543 0.66 10.62 17.23
N GLU A 544 0.41 10.18 18.46
CA GLU A 544 0.44 8.75 18.81
C GLU A 544 -0.49 7.90 17.93
N GLU A 545 -1.65 8.46 17.54
CA GLU A 545 -2.58 7.75 16.67
C GLU A 545 -2.06 7.69 15.22
N LEU A 546 -1.44 8.76 14.71
CA LEU A 546 -0.77 8.72 13.39
C LEU A 546 0.37 7.68 13.38
N ASP A 547 1.21 7.66 14.41
CA ASP A 547 2.26 6.63 14.57
C ASP A 547 1.68 5.22 14.64
N ARG A 548 0.58 5.03 15.37
CA ARG A 548 -0.12 3.75 15.44
C ARG A 548 -0.63 3.33 14.07
N VAL A 549 -1.27 4.22 13.31
CA VAL A 549 -1.77 3.92 11.97
C VAL A 549 -0.63 3.56 11.03
N LEU A 550 0.48 4.31 11.04
CA LEU A 550 1.67 3.99 10.24
C LEU A 550 2.22 2.60 10.55
N MET A 551 2.34 2.25 11.83
CA MET A 551 2.80 0.93 12.24
C MET A 551 1.85 -0.16 11.76
N LEU A 552 0.53 0.03 11.91
CA LEU A 552 -0.47 -0.92 11.42
C LEU A 552 -0.45 -1.06 9.89
N ALA A 553 -0.20 0.03 9.17
CA ALA A 553 -0.07 0.07 7.72
C ALA A 553 1.16 -0.70 7.25
N ARG A 554 2.32 -0.52 7.93
CA ARG A 554 3.52 -1.34 7.71
C ARG A 554 3.27 -2.82 7.91
N TRP A 555 2.58 -3.19 8.99
CA TRP A 555 2.16 -4.59 9.18
C TRP A 555 1.17 -5.06 8.11
N GLY A 556 0.34 -4.16 7.58
CA GLY A 556 -0.53 -4.41 6.43
C GLY A 556 0.25 -4.77 5.18
N ARG A 557 1.28 -3.99 4.85
CA ARG A 557 2.20 -4.27 3.74
C ARG A 557 2.90 -5.61 3.92
N LEU A 558 3.48 -5.86 5.10
CA LEU A 558 4.17 -7.12 5.39
C LEU A 558 3.23 -8.33 5.28
N ARG A 559 1.98 -8.22 5.71
CA ARG A 559 0.97 -9.27 5.51
C ARG A 559 0.66 -9.49 4.03
N ALA A 560 0.53 -8.42 3.25
CA ALA A 560 0.29 -8.52 1.81
C ALA A 560 1.46 -9.21 1.10
N ILE A 561 2.70 -8.85 1.42
CA ILE A 561 3.91 -9.51 0.89
C ILE A 561 3.93 -10.99 1.26
N ARG A 562 3.73 -11.33 2.54
CA ARG A 562 3.71 -12.73 3.00
C ARG A 562 2.59 -13.57 2.33
N THR A 563 1.48 -12.94 1.96
CA THR A 563 0.38 -13.62 1.26
C THR A 563 0.70 -13.81 -0.23
N ALA A 564 1.35 -12.82 -0.85
CA ALA A 564 1.71 -12.85 -2.27
C ALA A 564 2.94 -13.73 -2.56
N THR A 565 3.79 -13.97 -1.57
CA THR A 565 4.96 -14.85 -1.66
C THR A 565 4.82 -15.99 -0.66
N PRO A 566 3.99 -17.01 -0.93
CA PRO A 566 4.04 -18.25 -0.16
C PRO A 566 5.47 -18.78 -0.23
N GLU A 567 6.05 -19.21 0.90
CA GLU A 567 7.40 -19.81 0.95
C GLU A 567 7.56 -20.83 -0.18
N SER A 568 8.32 -20.47 -1.22
CA SER A 568 8.82 -21.45 -2.17
C SER A 568 10.02 -22.13 -1.53
N ASP A 569 10.12 -23.45 -1.68
CA ASP A 569 11.27 -24.26 -1.21
C ASP A 569 12.62 -23.81 -1.80
N TYR A 570 12.63 -22.84 -2.73
CA TYR A 570 13.80 -22.33 -3.44
C TYR A 570 13.89 -20.80 -3.38
N GLY A 571 14.33 -20.27 -2.23
CA GLY A 571 15.45 -19.32 -2.07
C GLY A 571 15.57 -18.01 -2.87
N TYR A 572 14.61 -17.58 -3.70
CA TYR A 572 14.73 -16.36 -4.53
C TYR A 572 13.50 -15.43 -4.52
N GLY A 573 12.64 -15.53 -3.49
CA GLY A 573 11.58 -14.55 -3.23
C GLY A 573 12.04 -13.38 -2.35
N LEU A 574 11.33 -12.24 -2.38
CA LEU A 574 11.48 -11.14 -1.42
C LEU A 574 11.55 -11.69 0.01
N ASN A 575 12.70 -11.56 0.68
CA ASN A 575 12.88 -12.10 2.03
C ASN A 575 12.02 -11.29 3.01
N PRO A 576 10.94 -11.86 3.58
CA PRO A 576 10.04 -11.10 4.46
C PRO A 576 10.76 -10.56 5.71
N ARG A 577 11.90 -11.16 6.09
CA ARG A 577 12.74 -10.71 7.20
C ARG A 577 13.56 -9.46 6.88
N GLU A 578 13.92 -9.24 5.62
CA GLU A 578 14.62 -8.01 5.18
C GLU A 578 13.64 -6.86 5.05
N GLU A 579 12.46 -7.13 4.48
CA GLU A 579 11.37 -6.15 4.41
C GLU A 579 10.89 -5.72 5.79
N GLU A 580 10.90 -6.62 6.78
CA GLU A 580 10.61 -6.30 8.17
C GLU A 580 11.69 -5.41 8.81
N LYS A 581 12.93 -5.35 8.30
CA LYS A 581 13.95 -4.43 8.82
C LYS A 581 13.84 -3.01 8.25
N ARG A 582 13.14 -2.82 7.13
CA ARG A 582 12.98 -1.51 6.51
C ARG A 582 12.20 -0.56 7.44
N PRO A 583 12.64 0.72 7.56
CA PRO A 583 11.90 1.72 8.30
C PRO A 583 10.54 1.97 7.64
N VAL A 584 9.62 2.59 8.39
CA VAL A 584 8.33 3.02 7.84
C VAL A 584 8.59 3.99 6.68
N SER A 585 7.93 3.76 5.54
CA SER A 585 8.05 4.58 4.33
C SER A 585 6.67 4.92 3.76
N GLU A 586 6.66 5.73 2.69
CA GLU A 586 5.43 6.06 1.97
C GLU A 586 4.73 4.83 1.39
N ASP A 587 5.47 3.77 1.05
CA ASP A 587 4.94 2.49 0.56
C ASP A 587 3.96 1.85 1.56
N ASP A 588 4.12 2.12 2.85
CA ASP A 588 3.24 1.60 3.90
C ASP A 588 1.87 2.29 3.87
N ILE A 589 1.80 3.58 3.52
CA ILE A 589 0.62 4.44 3.69
C ILE A 589 -0.58 3.93 2.90
N ARG A 590 -0.36 3.30 1.73
CA ARG A 590 -1.46 2.69 0.95
C ARG A 590 -2.22 1.61 1.73
N TYR A 591 -1.55 0.93 2.67
CA TYR A 591 -2.14 -0.09 3.52
C TYR A 591 -2.76 0.47 4.81
N ALA A 592 -2.77 1.79 4.98
CA ALA A 592 -3.46 2.43 6.10
C ALA A 592 -4.96 2.13 6.02
N ALA A 593 -5.55 1.90 7.20
CA ALA A 593 -6.98 1.69 7.35
C ALA A 593 -7.54 2.71 8.33
N TYR A 594 -8.66 3.32 7.97
CA TYR A 594 -9.31 4.27 8.84
C TYR A 594 -9.89 3.52 10.06
N PRO A 595 -9.59 3.92 11.30
CA PRO A 595 -9.84 3.13 12.51
C PRO A 595 -11.30 3.24 12.98
N TYR A 596 -12.24 2.77 12.15
CA TYR A 596 -13.65 2.67 12.52
C TYR A 596 -13.82 1.80 13.78
N PRO A 597 -14.62 2.24 14.79
CA PRO A 597 -14.77 1.51 16.04
C PRO A 597 -15.31 0.10 15.82
N SER A 598 -14.63 -0.88 16.41
CA SER A 598 -15.02 -2.29 16.37
C SER A 598 -15.23 -2.80 17.79
N PHE A 599 -16.44 -3.26 18.08
CA PHE A 599 -16.89 -3.66 19.42
C PHE A 599 -17.11 -5.16 19.51
N SER A 600 -16.82 -5.77 20.65
CA SER A 600 -17.28 -7.14 20.90
C SER A 600 -18.81 -7.12 21.06
N ALA A 601 -19.51 -7.91 20.24
CA ALA A 601 -20.97 -7.99 20.24
C ALA A 601 -21.50 -8.36 21.63
N ARG A 602 -20.85 -9.33 22.28
CA ARG A 602 -21.16 -9.78 23.63
C ARG A 602 -20.99 -8.69 24.67
N HIS A 603 -19.81 -8.06 24.74
CA HIS A 603 -19.53 -7.04 25.75
C HIS A 603 -20.44 -5.81 25.60
N LEU A 604 -20.72 -5.41 24.36
CA LEU A 604 -21.60 -4.28 24.10
C LEU A 604 -23.06 -4.62 24.48
N ALA A 605 -23.52 -5.84 24.21
CA ALA A 605 -24.83 -6.30 24.65
C ALA A 605 -24.95 -6.39 26.18
N ASP A 606 -23.90 -6.86 26.87
CA ASP A 606 -23.83 -6.91 28.32
C ASP A 606 -23.89 -5.52 28.95
N LEU A 607 -23.10 -4.58 28.41
CA LEU A 607 -23.12 -3.18 28.85
C LEU A 607 -24.50 -2.54 28.64
N VAL A 608 -25.10 -2.76 27.46
CA VAL A 608 -26.46 -2.27 27.16
C VAL A 608 -27.46 -2.83 28.14
N ARG A 609 -27.38 -4.12 28.49
CA ARG A 609 -28.25 -4.81 29.45
C ARG A 609 -28.11 -4.24 30.86
N GLU A 610 -26.89 -4.03 31.33
CA GLU A 610 -26.63 -3.43 32.65
C GLU A 610 -27.23 -2.01 32.75
N CYS A 611 -27.13 -1.24 31.67
CA CYS A 611 -27.62 0.14 31.62
C CYS A 611 -29.15 0.27 31.50
N ARG A 612 -29.90 -0.82 31.20
CA ARG A 612 -31.36 -0.76 30.92
C ARG A 612 -32.19 -0.17 32.06
N ASN A 613 -31.76 -0.39 33.30
CA ASN A 613 -32.49 0.04 34.50
C ASN A 613 -31.88 1.27 35.17
N LYS A 614 -30.83 1.87 34.60
CA LYS A 614 -30.20 3.08 35.14
C LYS A 614 -30.92 4.34 34.65
N ARG A 615 -31.07 5.32 35.56
CA ARG A 615 -31.73 6.61 35.28
C ARG A 615 -31.00 7.33 34.15
N GLY A 616 -31.74 7.78 33.13
CA GLY A 616 -31.18 8.48 31.95
C GLY A 616 -30.63 7.57 30.85
N LEU A 617 -30.54 6.25 31.06
CA LEU A 617 -29.96 5.29 30.10
C LEU A 617 -31.00 4.35 29.46
N LYS A 618 -32.18 4.17 30.07
CA LYS A 618 -33.24 3.24 29.59
C LYS A 618 -33.59 3.41 28.11
N LEU A 619 -33.83 4.65 27.66
CA LEU A 619 -34.19 4.94 26.27
C LEU A 619 -33.01 4.70 25.31
N LEU A 620 -31.79 5.05 25.71
CA LEU A 620 -30.58 4.84 24.91
C LEU A 620 -30.25 3.36 24.78
N SER A 621 -30.33 2.59 25.87
CA SER A 621 -30.18 1.14 25.85
C SER A 621 -31.21 0.47 24.92
N ALA A 622 -32.46 0.92 24.95
CA ALA A 622 -33.49 0.41 24.03
C ALA A 622 -33.20 0.77 22.57
N ARG A 623 -32.73 2.00 22.30
CA ARG A 623 -32.35 2.46 20.95
C ARG A 623 -31.15 1.67 20.41
N LEU A 624 -30.11 1.47 21.23
CA LEU A 624 -28.94 0.66 20.87
C LEU A 624 -29.32 -0.80 20.63
N THR A 625 -30.14 -1.41 21.50
CA THR A 625 -30.60 -2.80 21.31
C THR A 625 -31.29 -2.97 19.95
N LYS A 626 -32.04 -1.97 19.47
CA LYS A 626 -32.73 -2.02 18.17
C LYS A 626 -31.81 -1.78 16.97
N ARG A 627 -30.76 -0.97 17.14
CA ARG A 627 -29.89 -0.49 16.04
C ARG A 627 -28.55 -1.23 15.95
N LEU A 628 -28.20 -2.01 16.96
CA LEU A 628 -26.98 -2.81 16.96
C LEU A 628 -27.03 -3.83 15.81
N PRO A 629 -26.07 -3.79 14.87
CA PRO A 629 -25.93 -4.84 13.87
C PRO A 629 -25.81 -6.19 14.58
N ARG A 630 -26.44 -7.24 14.03
CA ARG A 630 -26.16 -8.59 14.48
C ARG A 630 -24.79 -8.99 13.93
N SER A 631 -23.98 -9.64 14.77
CA SER A 631 -22.74 -10.28 14.31
C SER A 631 -23.08 -11.31 13.21
N SER A 632 -22.23 -11.40 12.19
CA SER A 632 -22.27 -12.52 11.24
C SER A 632 -21.92 -13.82 11.95
N GLU A 633 -22.47 -14.96 11.52
CA GLU A 633 -22.12 -16.27 12.08
C GLU A 633 -20.59 -16.45 12.06
N GLY A 634 -20.00 -16.71 13.24
CA GLY A 634 -18.56 -16.91 13.42
C GLY A 634 -17.71 -15.67 13.71
N ASN A 635 -18.26 -14.45 13.76
CA ASN A 635 -17.49 -13.23 14.09
C ASN A 635 -18.02 -12.52 15.35
N ASP A 636 -17.22 -12.48 16.42
CA ASP A 636 -17.61 -11.86 17.70
C ASP A 636 -17.55 -10.32 17.71
N PHE A 637 -17.11 -9.69 16.62
CA PHE A 637 -16.93 -8.24 16.52
C PHE A 637 -17.91 -7.56 15.55
N ILE A 638 -18.33 -6.35 15.93
CA ILE A 638 -19.20 -5.47 15.16
C ILE A 638 -18.44 -4.18 14.88
N THR A 639 -18.11 -3.93 13.61
CA THR A 639 -17.49 -2.68 13.17
C THR A 639 -18.57 -1.69 12.74
N VAL A 640 -18.56 -0.50 13.34
CA VAL A 640 -19.54 0.56 13.08
C VAL A 640 -18.90 1.63 12.21
N ARG A 641 -19.43 1.83 10.99
CA ARG A 641 -18.89 2.79 10.01
C ARG A 641 -19.68 4.10 9.90
N HIS A 642 -20.98 4.06 10.22
CA HIS A 642 -21.83 5.25 10.11
C HIS A 642 -21.67 6.16 11.32
N GLU A 643 -21.37 7.44 11.07
CA GLU A 643 -21.13 8.48 12.08
C GLU A 643 -22.21 8.53 13.15
N HIS A 644 -23.49 8.64 12.77
CA HIS A 644 -24.62 8.66 13.73
C HIS A 644 -24.67 7.45 14.68
N SER A 645 -24.23 6.28 14.21
CA SER A 645 -24.18 5.08 15.04
C SER A 645 -23.00 5.12 16.01
N ILE A 646 -21.86 5.65 15.57
CA ILE A 646 -20.68 5.87 16.41
C ILE A 646 -21.00 6.89 17.51
N GLU A 647 -21.63 8.01 17.14
CA GLU A 647 -22.08 9.04 18.09
C GLU A 647 -23.07 8.50 19.12
N LEU A 648 -24.02 7.66 18.69
CA LEU A 648 -24.96 7.01 19.60
C LEU A 648 -24.24 6.13 20.63
N VAL A 649 -23.24 5.35 20.21
CA VAL A 649 -22.44 4.52 21.12
C VAL A 649 -21.57 5.39 22.04
N ALA A 650 -21.02 6.49 21.53
CA ALA A 650 -20.22 7.43 22.31
C ALA A 650 -21.04 8.16 23.38
N ASP A 651 -22.24 8.68 23.04
CA ASP A 651 -23.17 9.29 24.01
C ASP A 651 -23.60 8.28 25.07
N PHE A 652 -23.90 7.04 24.66
CA PHE A 652 -24.23 5.96 25.58
C PHE A 652 -23.08 5.64 26.54
N ALA A 653 -21.86 5.46 26.04
CA ALA A 653 -20.68 5.17 26.86
C ALA A 653 -20.37 6.32 27.84
N SER A 654 -20.48 7.57 27.39
CA SER A 654 -20.29 8.76 28.23
C SER A 654 -21.28 8.79 29.41
N ARG A 655 -22.56 8.53 29.14
CA ARG A 655 -23.61 8.49 30.18
C ARG A 655 -23.48 7.25 31.08
N ALA A 656 -23.06 6.11 30.53
CA ALA A 656 -22.78 4.91 31.31
C ALA A 656 -21.66 5.15 32.32
N LYS A 657 -20.55 5.77 31.88
CA LYS A 657 -19.45 6.21 32.76
C LYS A 657 -19.94 7.15 33.86
N ALA A 658 -20.73 8.16 33.50
CA ALA A 658 -21.32 9.10 34.47
C ALA A 658 -22.25 8.42 35.48
N ALA A 659 -22.89 7.31 35.10
CA ALA A 659 -23.72 6.47 35.96
C ALA A 659 -22.93 5.38 36.73
N GLY A 660 -21.59 5.47 36.74
CA GLY A 660 -20.71 4.55 37.44
C GLY A 660 -20.70 3.12 36.88
N VAL A 661 -21.06 2.93 35.61
CA VAL A 661 -20.90 1.65 34.91
C VAL A 661 -19.50 1.59 34.32
N ASP A 662 -18.83 0.45 34.44
CA ASP A 662 -17.57 0.24 33.73
C ASP A 662 -17.84 0.07 32.22
N CYS A 663 -17.38 1.05 31.45
CA CYS A 663 -17.41 1.04 30.00
C CYS A 663 -16.04 1.35 29.40
N SER A 664 -14.95 1.12 30.16
CA SER A 664 -13.56 1.36 29.76
C SER A 664 -13.25 0.78 28.38
N ARG A 665 -13.58 -0.50 28.16
CA ARG A 665 -13.35 -1.20 26.89
C ARG A 665 -14.03 -0.52 25.68
N VAL A 666 -15.27 -0.06 25.84
CA VAL A 666 -16.02 0.63 24.76
C VAL A 666 -15.41 2.00 24.47
N ILE A 667 -14.99 2.72 25.52
CA ILE A 667 -14.29 4.00 25.39
C ILE A 667 -12.96 3.81 24.66
N ASP A 668 -12.18 2.79 25.01
CA ASP A 668 -10.90 2.49 24.37
C ASP A 668 -11.06 2.13 22.90
N GLN A 669 -12.14 1.41 22.54
CA GLN A 669 -12.48 1.07 21.15
C GLN A 669 -12.97 2.28 20.33
N LEU A 670 -13.54 3.30 20.98
CA LEU A 670 -13.92 4.57 20.35
C LEU A 670 -12.73 5.53 20.19
N ALA A 671 -11.70 5.41 21.03
CA ALA A 671 -10.65 6.42 21.16
C ALA A 671 -9.88 6.70 19.86
N PRO A 672 -9.43 5.68 19.09
CA PRO A 672 -8.72 5.90 17.82
C PRO A 672 -9.50 6.77 16.83
N TYR A 673 -10.76 6.40 16.55
CA TYR A 673 -11.66 7.16 15.69
C TYR A 673 -11.83 8.60 16.20
N GLN A 674 -12.15 8.77 17.49
CA GLN A 674 -12.39 10.10 18.05
C GLN A 674 -11.13 10.99 18.08
N ARG A 675 -9.93 10.40 18.20
CA ARG A 675 -8.66 11.15 18.13
C ARG A 675 -8.47 11.74 16.73
N LEU A 676 -8.69 10.95 15.68
CA LEU A 676 -8.58 11.43 14.29
C LEU A 676 -9.66 12.47 13.96
N GLN A 677 -10.90 12.25 14.38
CA GLN A 677 -11.99 13.23 14.20
C GLN A 677 -11.67 14.57 14.90
N ARG A 678 -11.14 14.54 16.12
CA ARG A 678 -10.68 15.75 16.84
C ARG A 678 -9.44 16.39 16.21
N ALA A 679 -8.65 15.61 15.48
CA ALA A 679 -7.54 16.08 14.66
C ALA A 679 -8.00 16.59 13.28
N CYS A 680 -9.31 16.70 13.02
CA CYS A 680 -9.88 17.12 11.75
C CYS A 680 -9.58 16.17 10.57
N LEU A 681 -9.31 14.90 10.85
CA LEU A 681 -9.06 13.83 9.88
C LEU A 681 -10.26 12.88 9.85
N GLY A 682 -11.21 13.16 8.97
CA GLY A 682 -12.55 12.58 8.92
C GLY A 682 -12.65 11.25 8.17
N ASP A 683 -11.78 11.03 7.19
CA ASP A 683 -11.82 9.88 6.30
C ASP A 683 -10.41 9.34 5.96
N ILE A 684 -10.36 8.28 5.15
CA ILE A 684 -9.13 7.60 4.79
C ILE A 684 -8.20 8.43 3.91
N HIS A 685 -8.73 9.27 3.02
CA HIS A 685 -7.94 10.09 2.11
C HIS A 685 -7.29 11.23 2.89
N GLU A 686 -8.04 11.91 3.76
CA GLU A 686 -7.49 12.90 4.69
C GLU A 686 -6.44 12.28 5.61
N LEU A 687 -6.68 11.07 6.13
CA LEU A 687 -5.71 10.35 6.96
C LEU A 687 -4.43 10.03 6.17
N ARG A 688 -4.53 9.46 4.97
CA ARG A 688 -3.35 9.11 4.16
C ARG A 688 -2.57 10.37 3.72
N ALA A 689 -3.25 11.46 3.39
CA ALA A 689 -2.62 12.75 3.10
C ALA A 689 -1.86 13.28 4.33
N ALA A 690 -2.49 13.26 5.51
CA ALA A 690 -1.85 13.64 6.77
C ALA A 690 -0.66 12.73 7.15
N LEU A 691 -0.73 11.43 6.86
CA LEU A 691 0.38 10.50 7.10
C LEU A 691 1.59 10.80 6.21
N ARG A 692 1.37 11.18 4.95
CA ARG A 692 2.44 11.60 4.03
C ARG A 692 3.10 12.89 4.50
N GLU A 693 2.29 13.86 4.94
CA GLU A 693 2.78 15.10 5.54
C GLU A 693 3.51 14.86 6.86
N TYR A 694 3.06 13.90 7.69
CA TYR A 694 3.69 13.58 8.97
C TYR A 694 5.03 12.85 8.84
N LEU A 695 5.22 12.02 7.80
CA LEU A 695 6.36 11.13 7.69
C LEU A 695 7.73 11.85 7.81
N PRO A 696 7.96 13.03 7.20
CA PRO A 696 9.20 13.80 7.39
C PRO A 696 9.39 14.35 8.81
N HIS A 697 8.30 14.61 9.54
CA HIS A 697 8.33 15.12 10.92
C HIS A 697 8.54 13.99 11.94
N ARG A 698 8.46 12.72 11.52
CA ARG A 698 8.58 11.55 12.39
C ARG A 698 10.03 11.29 12.77
N ALA A 699 10.38 11.53 14.03
CA ALA A 699 11.73 11.36 14.54
C ALA A 699 12.01 9.89 14.84
N ALA A 700 13.20 9.42 14.47
CA ALA A 700 13.66 8.10 14.84
C ALA A 700 13.90 7.98 16.36
N VAL A 701 13.65 6.78 16.89
CA VAL A 701 14.04 6.41 18.25
C VAL A 701 15.54 6.19 18.26
N ARG A 702 16.27 7.04 18.99
CA ARG A 702 17.70 6.86 19.24
C ARG A 702 17.81 5.90 20.42
N GLY A 703 18.25 4.67 20.20
CA GLY A 703 18.44 3.70 21.27
C GLY A 703 19.65 4.01 22.15
N ASP A 704 19.97 3.11 23.08
CA ASP A 704 21.26 3.14 23.76
C ASP A 704 22.41 2.97 22.74
N ASP A 705 23.56 3.54 23.06
CA ASP A 705 24.81 3.34 22.33
C ASP A 705 25.10 1.83 22.12
N PRO A 706 25.45 1.38 20.89
CA PRO A 706 25.89 0.01 20.62
C PRO A 706 26.91 -0.53 21.62
N VAL A 707 27.86 0.30 22.08
CA VAL A 707 28.85 -0.09 23.10
C VAL A 707 28.17 -0.49 24.40
N ARG A 708 27.20 0.31 24.88
CA ARG A 708 26.43 -0.01 26.09
C ARG A 708 25.58 -1.25 25.93
N ILE A 709 25.00 -1.46 24.75
CA ILE A 709 24.23 -2.66 24.45
C ILE A 709 25.13 -3.90 24.57
N ALA A 710 26.31 -3.86 23.93
CA ALA A 710 27.27 -4.95 23.98
C ALA A 710 27.82 -5.19 25.40
N GLU A 711 28.16 -4.13 26.15
CA GLU A 711 28.60 -4.25 27.55
C GLU A 711 27.52 -4.86 28.45
N ARG A 712 26.25 -4.48 28.27
CA ARG A 712 25.11 -5.07 29.00
C ARG A 712 25.02 -6.58 28.77
N GLU A 713 25.23 -7.05 27.54
CA GLU A 713 25.14 -8.47 27.21
C GLU A 713 26.23 -9.32 27.90
N LEU A 714 27.30 -8.71 28.41
CA LEU A 714 28.32 -9.39 29.22
C LEU A 714 27.88 -9.59 30.67
N ILE A 715 26.85 -8.88 31.14
CA ILE A 715 26.36 -8.95 32.52
C ILE A 715 25.69 -10.31 32.75
N GLY A 716 26.20 -11.08 33.72
CA GLY A 716 25.69 -12.42 34.03
C GLY A 716 26.26 -13.55 33.18
N LYS A 717 27.02 -13.26 32.12
CA LYS A 717 27.79 -14.28 31.39
C LYS A 717 28.95 -14.80 32.24
N LYS A 718 29.19 -16.10 32.25
CA LYS A 718 30.39 -16.69 32.89
C LYS A 718 31.59 -16.45 31.97
N LEU A 719 32.45 -15.50 32.35
CA LEU A 719 33.72 -15.23 31.66
C LEU A 719 34.83 -15.40 32.70
N PRO A 720 35.44 -16.61 32.80
CA PRO A 720 36.53 -16.89 33.74
C PRO A 720 37.71 -15.93 33.52
N GLY A 721 38.38 -15.51 34.60
CA GLY A 721 39.52 -14.58 34.51
C GLY A 721 39.21 -13.15 34.03
N PHE A 722 37.98 -12.83 33.62
CA PHE A 722 37.63 -11.52 33.08
C PHE A 722 37.18 -10.53 34.16
N PHE A 723 38.08 -9.60 34.50
CA PHE A 723 37.87 -8.51 35.47
C PHE A 723 38.39 -7.19 34.88
N PRO A 724 37.53 -6.40 34.20
CA PRO A 724 37.96 -5.14 33.60
C PRO A 724 38.61 -4.19 34.60
N THR A 725 39.70 -3.55 34.17
CA THR A 725 40.49 -2.64 34.98
C THR A 725 39.72 -1.35 35.26
N PRO A 726 39.53 -0.95 36.54
CA PRO A 726 38.87 0.30 36.89
C PRO A 726 39.61 1.54 36.34
N PRO A 727 38.89 2.62 35.95
CA PRO A 727 39.51 3.81 35.36
C PRO A 727 40.67 4.41 36.18
N ALA A 728 40.51 4.49 37.51
CA ALA A 728 41.56 5.02 38.40
C ALA A 728 42.84 4.16 38.42
N VAL A 729 42.72 2.85 38.18
CA VAL A 729 43.89 1.96 38.07
C VAL A 729 44.52 2.11 36.69
N ILE A 730 43.72 2.25 35.63
CA ILE A 730 44.22 2.50 34.27
C ILE A 730 45.05 3.80 34.23
N GLU A 731 44.56 4.88 34.85
CA GLU A 731 45.28 6.15 34.92
C GLU A 731 46.68 6.00 35.55
N GLN A 732 46.78 5.30 36.69
CA GLN A 732 48.08 5.00 37.32
C GLN A 732 48.96 4.11 36.44
N MET A 733 48.37 3.15 35.73
CA MET A 733 49.12 2.28 34.81
C MET A 733 49.74 3.09 33.66
N LEU A 734 49.02 4.03 33.08
CA LEU A 734 49.53 4.87 31.99
C LEU A 734 50.61 5.84 32.46
N GLU A 735 50.45 6.44 33.64
CA GLU A 735 51.47 7.28 34.26
C GLU A 735 52.79 6.52 34.46
N LEU A 736 52.71 5.30 35.02
CA LEU A 736 53.88 4.45 35.25
C LEU A 736 54.48 3.90 33.95
N ALA A 737 53.65 3.67 32.93
CA ALA A 737 54.11 3.18 31.64
C ALA A 737 55.00 4.20 30.92
N ALA A 738 54.79 5.50 31.15
CA ALA A 738 55.56 6.58 30.53
C ALA A 738 55.70 6.38 29.00
N ILE A 739 54.54 6.25 28.34
CA ILE A 739 54.46 6.03 26.89
C ILE A 739 54.86 7.33 26.17
N GLU A 740 55.91 7.25 25.38
CA GLU A 740 56.38 8.35 24.53
C GLU A 740 55.75 8.26 23.12
N PRO A 741 55.63 9.40 22.41
CA PRO A 741 55.07 9.42 21.06
C PRO A 741 55.82 8.47 20.10
N GLY A 742 55.06 7.58 19.44
CA GLY A 742 55.58 6.64 18.45
C GLY A 742 56.07 5.30 19.03
N GLU A 743 56.17 5.16 20.35
CA GLU A 743 56.44 3.87 21.00
C GLU A 743 55.32 2.86 20.70
N THR A 744 55.71 1.62 20.44
CA THR A 744 54.80 0.50 20.23
C THR A 744 54.27 -0.02 21.57
N VAL A 745 52.95 -0.14 21.68
CA VAL A 745 52.27 -0.54 22.93
C VAL A 745 51.56 -1.88 22.74
N LEU A 746 51.69 -2.79 23.71
CA LEU A 746 50.94 -4.04 23.77
C LEU A 746 50.00 -4.08 24.97
N GLU A 747 48.74 -4.44 24.72
CA GLU A 747 47.81 -5.02 25.71
C GLU A 747 47.59 -6.50 25.31
N PRO A 748 48.23 -7.46 26.00
CA PRO A 748 48.21 -8.89 25.68
C PRO A 748 46.96 -9.67 26.14
N SER A 749 46.04 -9.07 26.88
CA SER A 749 44.82 -9.66 27.45
C SER A 749 43.76 -8.57 27.63
N CYS A 750 43.38 -7.92 26.52
CA CYS A 750 42.74 -6.61 26.56
C CYS A 750 41.31 -6.59 27.11
N GLY A 751 40.68 -7.74 27.31
CA GLY A 751 39.32 -7.84 27.85
C GLY A 751 38.32 -7.07 26.98
N LYS A 752 37.57 -6.15 27.59
CA LYS A 752 36.63 -5.27 26.86
C LYS A 752 37.30 -4.00 26.29
N GLY A 753 38.63 -3.96 26.30
CA GLY A 753 39.44 -2.93 25.66
C GLY A 753 39.63 -1.63 26.44
N ASP A 754 39.38 -1.61 27.75
CA ASP A 754 39.40 -0.35 28.51
C ASP A 754 40.79 0.28 28.59
N ILE A 755 41.85 -0.53 28.79
CA ILE A 755 43.24 -0.05 28.77
C ILE A 755 43.60 0.43 27.36
N VAL A 756 43.30 -0.36 26.33
CA VAL A 756 43.57 -0.03 24.92
C VAL A 756 42.94 1.31 24.53
N LEU A 757 41.67 1.52 24.92
CA LEU A 757 40.96 2.77 24.65
C LEU A 757 41.62 3.96 25.36
N ALA A 758 42.03 3.80 26.62
CA ALA A 758 42.72 4.84 27.36
C ALA A 758 44.09 5.18 26.76
N VAL A 759 44.87 4.18 26.32
CA VAL A 759 46.14 4.42 25.60
C VAL A 759 45.88 5.20 24.32
N LYS A 760 44.92 4.79 23.48
CA LYS A 760 44.61 5.49 22.23
C LYS A 760 44.16 6.94 22.45
N GLN A 761 43.45 7.21 23.55
CA GLN A 761 42.99 8.56 23.90
C GLN A 761 44.13 9.44 24.41
N ALA A 762 44.98 8.92 25.30
CA ALA A 762 46.08 9.68 25.90
C ALA A 762 47.32 9.79 24.98
N HIS A 763 47.57 8.78 24.16
CA HIS A 763 48.76 8.64 23.30
C HIS A 763 48.36 8.25 21.86
N PRO A 764 47.66 9.12 21.11
CA PRO A 764 47.15 8.80 19.78
C PRO A 764 48.22 8.54 18.71
N GLN A 765 49.48 8.90 18.97
CA GLN A 765 50.61 8.68 18.06
C GLN A 765 51.30 7.32 18.26
N SER A 766 50.91 6.57 19.29
CA SER A 766 51.53 5.29 19.65
C SER A 766 50.70 4.13 19.11
N PRO A 767 51.24 3.26 18.24
CA PRO A 767 50.50 2.11 17.74
C PRO A 767 50.24 1.10 18.86
N VAL A 768 48.98 0.68 19.01
CA VAL A 768 48.56 -0.26 20.06
C VAL A 768 48.18 -1.59 19.45
N THR A 769 48.85 -2.66 19.88
CA THR A 769 48.48 -4.05 19.61
C THR A 769 47.66 -4.57 20.78
N ALA A 770 46.49 -5.13 20.49
CA ALA A 770 45.57 -5.67 21.49
C ALA A 770 45.26 -7.13 21.18
N ILE A 771 45.38 -8.00 22.18
CA ILE A 771 45.15 -9.45 22.05
C ILE A 771 44.09 -9.87 23.06
N GLU A 772 43.15 -10.71 22.66
CA GLU A 772 42.13 -11.28 23.55
C GLU A 772 41.81 -12.73 23.21
N LEU A 773 41.89 -13.62 24.19
CA LEU A 773 41.57 -15.03 24.00
C LEU A 773 40.06 -15.28 23.84
N ASN A 774 39.24 -14.56 24.60
CA ASN A 774 37.82 -14.82 24.73
C ASN A 774 37.00 -14.10 23.64
N ARG A 775 36.64 -14.86 22.61
CA ARG A 775 35.80 -14.38 21.48
C ARG A 775 34.41 -13.86 21.87
N THR A 776 33.90 -14.14 23.07
CA THR A 776 32.61 -13.56 23.52
C THR A 776 32.68 -12.04 23.76
N LEU A 777 33.88 -11.47 23.77
CA LEU A 777 34.13 -10.02 23.87
C LEU A 777 34.22 -9.33 22.50
N ALA A 778 34.16 -10.08 21.40
CA ALA A 778 34.28 -9.55 20.05
C ALA A 778 33.25 -8.45 19.75
N ASP A 779 31.99 -8.65 20.16
CA ASP A 779 30.92 -7.68 19.91
C ASP A 779 31.18 -6.34 20.61
N VAL A 780 31.67 -6.35 21.86
CA VAL A 780 31.98 -5.10 22.59
C VAL A 780 33.23 -4.41 22.07
N LEU A 781 34.24 -5.18 21.65
CA LEU A 781 35.47 -4.64 21.07
C LEU A 781 35.21 -4.03 19.68
N ALA A 782 34.41 -4.70 18.85
CA ALA A 782 33.96 -4.18 17.57
C ALA A 782 33.09 -2.94 17.73
N ALA A 783 32.16 -2.92 18.70
CA ALA A 783 31.35 -1.73 19.00
C ALA A 783 32.20 -0.53 19.43
N LYS A 784 33.37 -0.76 20.05
CA LYS A 784 34.36 0.28 20.42
C LYS A 784 35.34 0.63 19.30
N ASP A 785 35.17 0.06 18.10
CA ASP A 785 36.07 0.23 16.95
C ASP A 785 37.54 -0.13 17.29
N LEU A 786 37.72 -1.20 18.07
CA LEU A 786 39.04 -1.72 18.45
C LEU A 786 39.40 -2.92 17.58
N ALA A 787 40.49 -2.78 16.81
CA ALA A 787 41.15 -3.91 16.18
C ALA A 787 41.85 -4.76 17.26
N VAL A 788 41.43 -6.01 17.38
CA VAL A 788 41.93 -6.96 18.38
C VAL A 788 42.24 -8.30 17.71
N GLU A 789 43.39 -8.87 18.04
CA GLU A 789 43.76 -10.21 17.65
C GLU A 789 43.14 -11.24 18.61
N PHE A 790 42.30 -12.14 18.08
CA PHE A 790 41.67 -13.19 18.89
C PHE A 790 42.52 -14.46 18.94
N ALA A 791 43.55 -14.44 19.79
CA ALA A 791 44.55 -15.50 19.95
C ALA A 791 44.94 -15.73 21.42
N ASP A 792 45.67 -16.83 21.67
CA ASP A 792 46.33 -17.07 22.96
C ASP A 792 47.64 -16.27 23.03
N PHE A 793 47.70 -15.31 23.95
CA PHE A 793 48.89 -14.47 24.12
C PHE A 793 50.15 -15.27 24.46
N LEU A 794 50.05 -16.40 25.15
CA LEU A 794 51.24 -17.20 25.46
C LEU A 794 51.88 -17.85 24.22
N SER A 795 51.20 -17.80 23.07
CA SER A 795 51.73 -18.19 21.77
C SER A 795 52.12 -17.02 20.86
N HIS A 796 51.93 -15.78 21.34
CA HIS A 796 52.24 -14.57 20.60
C HIS A 796 53.73 -14.28 20.58
N GLU A 797 54.25 -13.84 19.43
CA GLU A 797 55.62 -13.36 19.27
C GLU A 797 55.60 -11.89 18.81
N GLY A 798 56.42 -11.06 19.46
CA GLY A 798 56.51 -9.64 19.12
C GLY A 798 57.55 -8.91 19.98
N CYS A 799 57.83 -7.66 19.61
CA CYS A 799 58.77 -6.79 20.32
C CYS A 799 58.12 -5.41 20.50
N TYR A 800 57.96 -4.96 21.74
CA TYR A 800 57.21 -3.75 22.08
C TYR A 800 57.97 -2.85 23.06
N ASP A 801 57.87 -1.54 22.88
CA ASP A 801 58.52 -0.55 23.76
C ASP A 801 57.81 -0.45 25.12
N ARG A 802 56.48 -0.63 25.10
CA ARG A 802 55.60 -0.52 26.26
C ARG A 802 54.61 -1.67 26.31
N ILE A 803 54.43 -2.25 27.48
CA ILE A 803 53.39 -3.25 27.71
C ILE A 803 52.59 -2.83 28.92
N VAL A 804 51.27 -2.74 28.76
CA VAL A 804 50.35 -2.31 29.82
C VAL A 804 49.24 -3.33 29.91
N MET A 805 49.11 -4.04 31.04
CA MET A 805 48.28 -5.26 31.06
C MET A 805 47.58 -5.55 32.39
N ASN A 806 46.44 -6.24 32.31
CA ASN A 806 45.77 -6.87 33.45
C ASN A 806 45.51 -8.36 33.16
N PRO A 807 46.50 -9.24 33.39
CA PRO A 807 46.39 -10.68 33.11
C PRO A 807 45.39 -11.40 34.03
N PRO A 808 44.93 -12.60 33.64
CA PRO A 808 44.07 -13.42 34.49
C PRO A 808 44.77 -13.85 35.79
N PHE A 809 44.10 -13.68 36.94
CA PHE A 809 44.67 -13.99 38.27
C PHE A 809 44.56 -15.47 38.69
N GLU A 810 43.72 -16.25 37.99
CA GLU A 810 43.44 -17.64 38.37
C GLU A 810 44.66 -18.54 38.08
N ASN A 811 44.88 -19.55 38.92
CA ASN A 811 45.96 -20.54 38.77
C ASN A 811 47.38 -19.95 38.63
N LEU A 812 47.61 -18.74 39.16
CA LEU A 812 48.87 -18.00 38.99
C LEU A 812 49.22 -17.79 37.50
N ALA A 813 48.23 -17.61 36.63
CA ALA A 813 48.43 -17.30 35.22
C ALA A 813 49.04 -15.90 35.02
N ASP A 814 48.83 -14.99 35.99
CA ASP A 814 49.49 -13.69 36.05
C ASP A 814 51.03 -13.80 35.99
N ILE A 815 51.63 -14.79 36.67
CA ILE A 815 53.07 -15.08 36.59
C ILE A 815 53.50 -15.44 35.16
N ASP A 816 52.76 -16.33 34.49
CA ASP A 816 53.14 -16.83 33.16
C ASP A 816 53.05 -15.69 32.13
N HIS A 817 51.94 -14.95 32.17
CA HIS A 817 51.72 -13.81 31.28
C HIS A 817 52.76 -12.70 31.48
N VAL A 818 53.13 -12.36 32.73
CA VAL A 818 54.16 -11.33 32.98
C VAL A 818 55.55 -11.76 32.51
N ARG A 819 55.90 -13.04 32.66
CA ARG A 819 57.18 -13.56 32.16
C ARG A 819 57.23 -13.52 30.63
N HIS A 820 56.16 -13.98 29.97
CA HIS A 820 56.06 -13.93 28.51
C HIS A 820 56.07 -12.48 27.99
N ALA A 821 55.33 -11.58 28.64
CA ALA A 821 55.35 -10.16 28.30
C ALA A 821 56.75 -9.54 28.40
N TYR A 822 57.54 -9.91 29.42
CA TYR A 822 58.94 -9.46 29.53
C TYR A 822 59.81 -9.96 28.37
N GLU A 823 59.56 -11.17 27.85
CA GLU A 823 60.25 -11.69 26.67
C GLU A 823 59.91 -10.87 25.42
N CYS A 824 58.64 -10.45 25.27
CA CYS A 824 58.16 -9.56 24.19
C CYS A 824 58.57 -8.09 24.33
N LEU A 825 59.25 -7.70 25.41
CA LEU A 825 59.64 -6.31 25.65
C LEU A 825 60.90 -5.96 24.83
N ALA A 826 60.95 -4.78 24.22
CA ALA A 826 62.13 -4.26 23.54
C ALA A 826 63.24 -3.92 24.55
N ALA A 827 64.49 -3.81 24.07
CA ALA A 827 65.59 -3.31 24.89
C ALA A 827 65.28 -1.86 25.33
N GLY A 828 65.42 -1.56 26.62
CA GLY A 828 64.98 -0.29 27.21
C GLY A 828 63.46 -0.15 27.40
N GLY A 829 62.68 -1.18 27.06
CA GLY A 829 61.23 -1.18 27.17
C GLY A 829 60.75 -1.25 28.63
N ARG A 830 59.46 -0.93 28.83
CA ARG A 830 58.81 -0.94 30.15
C ARG A 830 57.51 -1.74 30.14
N LEU A 831 57.37 -2.64 31.12
CA LEU A 831 56.16 -3.41 31.37
C LEU A 831 55.50 -2.91 32.67
N VAL A 832 54.20 -2.60 32.59
CA VAL A 832 53.32 -2.30 33.73
C VAL A 832 52.18 -3.31 33.76
N SER A 833 52.09 -4.11 34.83
CA SER A 833 51.10 -5.18 34.95
C SER A 833 50.35 -5.13 36.27
N VAL A 834 49.04 -5.36 36.24
CA VAL A 834 48.26 -5.67 37.44
C VAL A 834 48.47 -7.16 37.77
N MET A 835 48.97 -7.46 38.97
CA MET A 835 49.08 -8.83 39.45
C MET A 835 48.28 -9.04 40.72
N SER A 836 47.86 -10.28 40.98
CA SER A 836 47.32 -10.63 42.28
C SER A 836 48.42 -10.54 43.36
N GLU A 837 48.05 -10.41 44.63
CA GLU A 837 49.03 -10.46 45.73
C GLU A 837 49.66 -11.86 45.90
N SER A 838 48.97 -12.91 45.41
CA SER A 838 49.32 -14.32 45.64
C SER A 838 50.77 -14.69 45.29
N PRO A 839 51.31 -14.33 44.10
CA PRO A 839 52.72 -14.53 43.74
C PRO A 839 53.75 -14.02 44.76
N PHE A 840 53.42 -13.04 45.60
CA PHE A 840 54.37 -12.33 46.46
C PHE A 840 54.44 -12.84 47.90
N PHE A 841 53.55 -13.75 48.29
CA PHE A 841 53.58 -14.35 49.64
C PHE A 841 53.46 -15.88 49.65
N ARG A 842 53.06 -16.50 48.52
CA ARG A 842 52.99 -17.95 48.41
C ARG A 842 54.38 -18.57 48.36
N GLN A 843 54.51 -19.76 48.94
CA GLN A 843 55.76 -20.53 49.04
C GLN A 843 55.80 -21.74 48.10
N ASP A 844 54.83 -21.87 47.18
CA ASP A 844 54.92 -22.88 46.14
C ASP A 844 56.05 -22.56 45.16
N ARG A 845 56.49 -23.58 44.42
CA ARG A 845 57.65 -23.48 43.53
C ARG A 845 57.49 -22.36 42.50
N LYS A 846 56.31 -22.24 41.89
CA LYS A 846 56.06 -21.24 40.84
C LYS A 846 56.16 -19.81 41.39
N ALA A 847 55.54 -19.54 42.53
CA ALA A 847 55.62 -18.23 43.19
C ALA A 847 57.05 -17.91 43.67
N THR A 848 57.76 -18.88 44.25
CA THR A 848 59.13 -18.69 44.73
C THR A 848 60.11 -18.41 43.58
N ASP A 849 59.97 -19.13 42.47
CA ASP A 849 60.79 -18.94 41.28
C ASP A 849 60.52 -17.56 40.64
N PHE A 850 59.25 -17.12 40.60
CA PHE A 850 58.89 -15.78 40.17
C PHE A 850 59.48 -14.69 41.06
N GLN A 851 59.42 -14.83 42.39
CA GLN A 851 60.00 -13.84 43.33
C GLN A 851 61.51 -13.68 43.13
N ARG A 852 62.24 -14.79 42.91
CA ARG A 852 63.68 -14.75 42.62
C ARG A 852 63.97 -14.06 41.29
N TRP A 853 63.21 -14.41 40.25
CA TRP A 853 63.33 -13.78 38.94
C TRP A 853 63.02 -12.28 39.00
N PHE A 854 61.93 -11.90 39.65
CA PHE A 854 61.52 -10.52 39.85
C PHE A 854 62.58 -9.70 40.60
N ALA A 855 63.17 -10.27 41.66
CA ALA A 855 64.26 -9.64 42.39
C ALA A 855 65.55 -9.52 41.56
N SER A 856 65.82 -10.48 40.67
CA SER A 856 67.01 -10.40 39.78
C SER A 856 66.93 -9.33 38.71
N LEU A 857 65.73 -8.79 38.45
CA LEU A 857 65.47 -7.70 37.50
C LEU A 857 65.31 -6.34 38.20
N ASP A 858 65.64 -6.24 39.50
CA ASP A 858 65.37 -5.06 40.33
C ASP A 858 63.92 -4.56 40.21
N GLY A 859 62.97 -5.49 40.10
CA GLY A 859 61.58 -5.16 39.80
C GLY A 859 60.90 -4.28 40.85
N HIS A 860 60.10 -3.31 40.39
CA HIS A 860 59.36 -2.40 41.25
C HIS A 860 57.89 -2.83 41.37
N SER A 861 57.28 -2.64 42.55
CA SER A 861 55.86 -2.93 42.72
C SER A 861 55.18 -2.00 43.72
N ILE A 862 53.89 -1.72 43.48
CA ILE A 862 53.06 -0.79 44.26
C ILE A 862 51.75 -1.51 44.60
N LYS A 863 51.43 -1.65 45.89
CA LYS A 863 50.16 -2.27 46.32
C LYS A 863 48.98 -1.35 45.99
N LEU A 864 47.95 -1.90 45.37
CA LEU A 864 46.70 -1.18 45.13
C LEU A 864 45.78 -1.24 46.37
N PRO A 865 44.85 -0.29 46.53
CA PRO A 865 43.83 -0.34 47.57
C PRO A 865 43.01 -1.65 47.54
N GLU A 866 42.61 -2.16 48.70
CA GLU A 866 41.88 -3.45 48.81
C GLU A 866 40.51 -3.47 48.12
N ASP A 867 39.98 -2.29 47.80
CA ASP A 867 38.70 -2.05 47.14
C ASP A 867 38.85 -1.59 45.68
N ALA A 868 40.06 -1.57 45.12
CA ALA A 868 40.33 -1.15 43.74
C ALA A 868 39.37 -1.83 42.73
N PHE A 869 39.19 -3.15 42.84
CA PHE A 869 38.26 -3.93 42.00
C PHE A 869 36.93 -4.26 42.69
N LYS A 870 36.56 -3.57 43.77
CA LYS A 870 35.27 -3.72 44.50
C LYS A 870 34.39 -2.48 44.43
N GLY A 871 34.92 -1.36 43.93
CA GLY A 871 34.20 -0.10 43.79
C GLY A 871 32.93 -0.19 42.94
N ALA A 872 32.09 0.83 43.03
CA ALA A 872 30.90 0.97 42.18
C ALA A 872 31.28 1.11 40.69
N ASP A 873 32.49 1.62 40.43
CA ASP A 873 33.00 1.88 39.08
C ASP A 873 33.61 0.63 38.42
N ALA A 874 33.73 -0.48 39.14
CA ALA A 874 34.22 -1.74 38.60
C ALA A 874 33.09 -2.47 37.86
N PHE A 875 33.29 -2.73 36.55
CA PHE A 875 32.33 -3.47 35.72
C PHE A 875 32.03 -4.87 36.28
N ARG A 876 33.06 -5.55 36.79
CA ARG A 876 32.95 -6.82 37.53
C ARG A 876 33.76 -6.73 38.81
N GLN A 877 33.08 -6.95 39.92
CA GLN A 877 33.70 -6.86 41.24
C GLN A 877 34.43 -8.16 41.59
N THR A 878 35.63 -8.06 42.18
CA THR A 878 36.39 -9.20 42.71
C THR A 878 36.97 -8.94 44.10
N GLY A 879 37.11 -10.02 44.86
CA GLY A 879 37.70 -10.03 46.21
C GLY A 879 39.23 -9.92 46.23
N VAL A 880 39.87 -10.11 45.07
CA VAL A 880 41.32 -10.28 44.94
C VAL A 880 42.05 -8.98 45.27
N ARG A 881 43.01 -9.06 46.20
CA ARG A 881 43.97 -7.99 46.45
C ARG A 881 45.01 -7.99 45.34
N THR A 882 45.29 -6.82 44.78
CA THR A 882 46.15 -6.65 43.61
C THR A 882 47.26 -5.64 43.87
N ARG A 883 48.29 -5.68 43.01
CA ARG A 883 49.37 -4.69 42.96
C ARG A 883 49.76 -4.39 41.53
N LEU A 884 50.37 -3.23 41.31
CA LEU A 884 51.05 -2.90 40.07
C LEU A 884 52.49 -3.39 40.15
N VAL A 885 52.96 -3.98 39.05
CA VAL A 885 54.32 -4.46 38.84
C VAL A 885 54.92 -3.71 37.67
N ILE A 886 56.12 -3.17 37.87
CA ILE A 886 56.85 -2.39 36.89
C ILE A 886 58.21 -3.05 36.66
N LEU A 887 58.48 -3.43 35.42
CA LEU A 887 59.73 -4.04 34.98
C LEU A 887 60.33 -3.23 33.83
N LEU A 888 61.65 -3.05 33.89
CA LEU A 888 62.46 -2.44 32.83
C LEU A 888 63.33 -3.54 32.22
N LYS A 889 63.45 -3.56 30.90
CA LYS A 889 64.41 -4.44 30.23
C LYS A 889 65.66 -3.66 29.92
N ASP A 890 66.81 -4.23 30.29
CA ASP A 890 68.10 -3.60 30.03
C ASP A 890 68.26 -3.29 28.52
N GLY A 891 68.88 -2.13 28.25
CA GLY A 891 69.09 -1.57 26.92
C GLY A 891 70.23 -2.20 26.13
#